data_AF-A0A4R0RKR1-F1
#
_entry.id   AF-A0A4R0RKR1-F1
#
_cell.length_a   1.000
_cell.length_b   1.000
_cell.length_c   1.000
_cell.angle_alpha   90.00
_cell.angle_beta   90.00
_cell.angle_gamma   90.00
#
_symmetry.space_group_name_H-M   'P 1'
#
loop_
_entity.id
_entity.type
_entity.pdbx_description
1 polymer ?
#
loop_
_entity_poly.entity_id
_entity_poly.type
_entity_poly.pdbx_seq_one_letter_code
_entity_poly.pdbx_strand_id
1 'polypeptide(L)'
;MPHDMPTTDVRVPALSWLSRFGQGLCKGDAPAIAACFHSQGWFRDLLATSWEIHSINGPAKVEEYVSKRLLATDDSQESKDAKKIRIKDVKLLENNWVRPEHFPIPTGLGTTGVELGFEWTSNVARGKGYARLVKDPNDEWKAISVSMFVDDIIGHEELGHESGLFGGHTVTWQEVATKRKEKAEREPQVLVVGAGQTGLMIAAACKQQGMRVLTIERHERVGDLWRKRYPTLVLHTTKGQHEFLYHPYPSTWPEYAPKDKYADWLETYAVHQDLTIWTNTQLQGHPVYHDNTHTWDVTVNHAGQPRTIHPTHIVMASGSLGEPRIPALPGSDIFQGTIVHGTAFQGGPAYTGKRVIVVGAGNTAIDVCQDLCAYNAASVTMVQRSQTCVIDARTMSRRAHGIFRDDTPTWVGDMKFLGMPFGMMKRMQQARVQELWDQDREMFEKLRKGGLKLYQGPENGGQFMMVFERSGGYWADRGGADLIASGQIKVKQGTEPVAFTKNTLKFADGSELETDTVVFATGFVKMRDTATKLFGEDNLSRIGYDDFYGMDEEYEIKGSYRPTGHPGLWFGTGVMVTARPMAKLLALQLKAIDVLVAFSFLSYFHFEHHEPSIYPSPDLLFIQVLIQPLDMMRTTSAAVVSTLLFVAAPALSAPFGAPGGSLQHQGPSAKPLYQAIKQPLQNGGRRSRSLDDAELTPLAERDEPPKPAAPAPAPAPAAAPAAAPKPASAPAPVPASFKVPKIPGSKPAKGGKTGSSGAFGHAIGKIGNAALQSLPNLINAASQLGSTYMMTHPAAQPAAAPAPASPQRREWEDEMVARELVEEFVRSLEDLE
;
A
#
# COMPACT_ATOMS: atom_id res chain seq x y z
N MET A 1 -4.36 -25.07 26.09
CA MET A 1 -3.77 -24.45 27.29
C MET A 1 -2.82 -25.46 27.93
N PRO A 2 -1.51 -25.21 28.03
CA PRO A 2 -0.73 -25.70 29.16
C PRO A 2 -1.08 -24.87 30.40
N HIS A 3 -1.24 -25.51 31.54
CA HIS A 3 -1.41 -24.83 32.83
C HIS A 3 -0.06 -24.36 33.40
N ASP A 4 -0.13 -23.56 34.46
CA ASP A 4 0.98 -23.15 35.35
C ASP A 4 2.03 -22.20 34.76
N MET A 5 1.56 -21.01 34.39
CA MET A 5 2.36 -19.77 34.46
C MET A 5 1.97 -19.01 35.73
N PRO A 6 2.93 -18.53 36.55
CA PRO A 6 2.62 -17.84 37.79
C PRO A 6 1.85 -16.55 37.52
N THR A 7 0.79 -16.32 38.30
CA THR A 7 -0.09 -15.14 38.28
C THR A 7 0.61 -13.88 38.79
N THR A 8 1.71 -13.49 38.14
CA THR A 8 2.32 -12.17 38.31
C THR A 8 1.46 -11.19 37.53
N ASP A 9 0.98 -10.11 38.16
CA ASP A 9 0.16 -9.12 37.46
C ASP A 9 0.99 -8.41 36.37
N VAL A 10 0.83 -8.85 35.12
CA VAL A 10 1.47 -8.29 33.92
C VAL A 10 1.08 -6.84 33.65
N ARG A 11 0.01 -6.34 34.27
CA ARG A 11 -0.42 -4.93 34.18
C ARG A 11 0.54 -3.99 34.90
N VAL A 12 1.15 -4.43 36.01
CA VAL A 12 2.14 -3.62 36.77
C VAL A 12 3.38 -3.25 35.95
N PRO A 13 4.14 -4.20 35.34
CA PRO A 13 5.27 -3.84 34.51
C PRO A 13 4.86 -3.12 33.22
N ALA A 14 3.71 -3.43 32.65
CA ALA A 14 3.17 -2.72 31.49
C ALA A 14 2.91 -1.24 31.78
N LEU A 15 2.19 -0.91 32.86
CA LEU A 15 1.91 0.46 33.27
C LEU A 15 3.16 1.22 33.72
N SER A 16 4.06 0.56 34.47
CA SER A 16 5.33 1.16 34.92
C SER A 16 6.25 1.53 33.76
N TRP A 17 6.36 0.65 32.76
CA TRP A 17 7.08 0.95 31.52
C TRP A 17 6.40 2.05 30.70
N LEU A 18 5.07 1.94 30.49
CA LEU A 18 4.32 2.89 29.66
C LEU A 18 4.32 4.31 30.26
N SER A 19 4.28 4.44 31.59
CA SER A 19 4.37 5.74 32.27
C SER A 19 5.72 6.42 32.00
N ARG A 20 6.84 5.69 32.07
CA ARG A 20 8.17 6.23 31.76
C ARG A 20 8.28 6.61 30.28
N PHE A 21 7.91 5.71 29.38
CA PHE A 21 7.98 5.92 27.93
C PHE A 21 7.07 7.08 27.47
N GLY A 22 5.83 7.12 27.95
CA GLY A 22 4.87 8.17 27.66
C GLY A 22 5.29 9.54 28.21
N GLN A 23 5.81 9.61 29.44
CA GLN A 23 6.38 10.86 29.96
C GLN A 23 7.57 11.35 29.14
N GLY A 24 8.42 10.42 28.68
CA GLY A 24 9.50 10.73 27.73
C GLY A 24 8.96 11.35 26.45
N LEU A 25 8.02 10.69 25.78
CA LEU A 25 7.37 11.18 24.55
C LEU A 25 6.74 12.57 24.73
N CYS A 26 5.98 12.80 25.80
CA CYS A 26 5.30 14.08 26.03
C CYS A 26 6.23 15.23 26.42
N LYS A 27 7.42 14.93 26.97
CA LYS A 27 8.49 15.91 27.23
C LYS A 27 9.45 16.06 26.04
N GLY A 28 9.38 15.17 25.05
CA GLY A 28 10.38 15.01 24.00
C GLY A 28 11.70 14.37 24.47
N ASP A 29 11.82 13.95 25.73
CA ASP A 29 13.09 13.51 26.36
C ASP A 29 13.67 12.23 25.71
N ALA A 30 14.48 12.42 24.67
CA ALA A 30 15.06 11.33 23.88
C ALA A 30 15.95 10.37 24.69
N PRO A 31 16.82 10.83 25.63
CA PRO A 31 17.52 9.93 26.56
C PRO A 31 16.57 9.10 27.42
N ALA A 32 15.51 9.68 27.99
CA ALA A 32 14.54 8.92 28.79
C ALA A 32 13.74 7.92 27.95
N ILE A 33 13.40 8.27 26.70
CA ILE A 33 12.77 7.36 25.73
C ILE A 33 13.72 6.20 25.40
N ALA A 34 14.98 6.47 25.09
CA ALA A 34 15.98 5.45 24.76
C ALA A 34 16.26 4.49 25.95
N ALA A 35 16.29 5.01 27.17
CA ALA A 35 16.45 4.22 28.41
C ALA A 35 15.30 3.22 28.68
N CYS A 36 14.17 3.35 27.98
CA CYS A 36 13.05 2.41 28.02
C CYS A 36 13.25 1.16 27.12
N PHE A 37 14.28 1.13 26.26
CA PHE A 37 14.55 0.02 25.34
C PHE A 37 15.60 -0.96 25.87
N HIS A 38 15.48 -2.22 25.47
CA HIS A 38 16.49 -3.24 25.68
C HIS A 38 17.70 -2.97 24.75
N SER A 39 18.89 -3.50 25.05
CA SER A 39 20.10 -3.31 24.23
C SER A 39 19.92 -3.76 22.77
N GLN A 40 19.09 -4.77 22.54
CA GLN A 40 18.70 -5.27 21.22
C GLN A 40 17.33 -4.74 20.74
N GLY A 41 16.76 -3.76 21.44
CA GLY A 41 15.40 -3.25 21.24
C GLY A 41 15.19 -2.54 19.91
N TRP A 42 13.94 -2.54 19.43
CA TRP A 42 13.53 -1.92 18.18
C TRP A 42 12.45 -0.87 18.41
N PHE A 43 12.64 0.33 17.84
CA PHE A 43 11.57 1.31 17.69
C PHE A 43 11.13 1.34 16.22
N ARG A 44 9.83 1.18 15.96
CA ARG A 44 9.25 1.25 14.62
C ARG A 44 8.25 2.40 14.54
N ASP A 45 8.61 3.41 13.76
CA ASP A 45 7.78 4.57 13.50
C ASP A 45 6.97 4.33 12.22
N LEU A 46 5.64 4.36 12.35
CA LEU A 46 4.69 4.19 11.25
C LEU A 46 3.84 5.47 11.18
N LEU A 47 4.49 6.55 10.76
CA LEU A 47 3.95 7.90 10.62
C LEU A 47 3.75 8.70 11.94
N ALA A 48 4.22 8.19 13.08
CA ALA A 48 3.88 8.75 14.40
C ALA A 48 4.79 9.90 14.84
N THR A 49 6.10 9.87 14.53
CA THR A 49 7.05 10.97 14.86
C THR A 49 7.63 11.66 13.62
N SER A 50 7.42 11.09 12.45
CA SER A 50 7.70 11.62 11.12
C SER A 50 6.54 11.23 10.19
N TRP A 51 6.37 11.82 9.01
CA TRP A 51 5.44 11.29 7.98
C TRP A 51 6.09 10.18 7.13
N GLU A 52 7.06 9.47 7.72
CA GLU A 52 7.88 8.44 7.08
C GLU A 52 7.75 7.14 7.89
N ILE A 53 8.18 6.03 7.28
CA ILE A 53 8.17 4.71 7.93
C ILE A 53 9.60 4.28 8.18
N HIS A 54 9.91 3.98 9.44
CA HIS A 54 11.25 3.63 9.91
C HIS A 54 11.27 2.47 10.92
N SER A 55 12.34 1.67 10.90
CA SER A 55 12.62 0.60 11.86
C SER A 55 14.04 0.72 12.43
N ILE A 56 14.15 1.29 13.62
CA ILE A 56 15.40 1.65 14.29
C ILE A 56 15.79 0.58 15.31
N ASN A 57 16.99 -0.01 15.20
CA ASN A 57 17.53 -0.99 16.18
C ASN A 57 18.63 -0.40 17.07
N GLY A 58 18.48 -0.58 18.39
CA GLY A 58 19.46 -0.22 19.41
C GLY A 58 19.17 1.14 20.07
N PRO A 59 19.22 1.25 21.42
CA PRO A 59 18.84 2.47 22.15
C PRO A 59 19.52 3.76 21.65
N ALA A 60 20.83 3.73 21.36
CA ALA A 60 21.57 4.90 20.88
C ALA A 60 21.04 5.43 19.53
N LYS A 61 20.65 4.54 18.60
CA LYS A 61 20.02 4.96 17.34
C LYS A 61 18.60 5.50 17.56
N VAL A 62 17.87 4.96 18.54
CA VAL A 62 16.55 5.47 18.93
C VAL A 62 16.68 6.88 19.51
N GLU A 63 17.67 7.13 20.37
CA GLU A 63 17.96 8.46 20.91
C GLU A 63 18.30 9.48 19.81
N GLU A 64 19.17 9.11 18.87
CA GLU A 64 19.53 9.94 17.71
C GLU A 64 18.34 10.22 16.79
N TYR A 65 17.51 9.20 16.50
CA TYR A 65 16.31 9.36 15.68
C TYR A 65 15.28 10.26 16.35
N VAL A 66 14.96 9.98 17.61
CA VAL A 66 13.91 10.68 18.37
C VAL A 66 14.33 12.12 18.69
N SER A 67 15.60 12.39 19.00
CA SER A 67 16.07 13.77 19.23
C SER A 67 15.90 14.65 17.97
N LYS A 68 16.21 14.13 16.78
CA LYS A 68 16.01 14.87 15.51
C LYS A 68 14.54 15.17 15.19
N ARG A 69 13.59 14.35 15.67
CA ARG A 69 12.16 14.46 15.33
C ARG A 69 11.30 15.11 16.43
N LEU A 70 11.64 14.91 17.71
CA LEU A 70 10.89 15.46 18.87
C LEU A 70 11.58 16.64 19.59
N LEU A 71 12.91 16.82 19.48
CA LEU A 71 13.69 17.77 20.33
C LEU A 71 14.24 19.02 19.63
N ALA A 72 13.80 19.38 18.42
CA ALA A 72 14.21 20.65 17.83
C ALA A 72 13.52 21.85 18.54
N THR A 73 14.00 22.21 19.73
CA THR A 73 13.60 23.34 20.59
C THR A 73 14.18 24.68 20.13
N ASP A 74 14.74 24.73 18.93
CA ASP A 74 15.40 25.92 18.42
C ASP A 74 14.35 26.88 17.83
N ASP A 75 14.19 28.04 18.48
CA ASP A 75 13.44 29.21 17.99
C ASP A 75 14.22 29.96 16.87
N SER A 76 15.14 29.27 16.18
CA SER A 76 15.87 29.81 15.04
C SER A 76 14.96 29.86 13.80
N GLN A 77 15.07 30.96 13.06
CA GLN A 77 14.07 31.47 12.11
C GLN A 77 13.83 30.60 10.85
N GLU A 78 14.47 29.44 10.72
CA GLU A 78 14.54 28.63 9.48
C GLU A 78 13.66 27.35 9.48
N SER A 79 12.84 27.10 10.51
CA SER A 79 11.92 25.94 10.56
C SER A 79 10.43 26.36 10.44
N LYS A 80 10.08 27.09 9.38
CA LYS A 80 8.70 27.59 9.17
C LYS A 80 7.72 26.57 8.56
N ASP A 81 8.20 25.52 7.90
CA ASP A 81 7.37 24.65 7.03
C ASP A 81 6.93 23.30 7.62
N ALA A 82 7.10 23.07 8.94
CA ALA A 82 6.46 21.93 9.60
C ALA A 82 6.11 22.22 11.06
N LYS A 83 4.82 22.13 11.40
CA LYS A 83 4.36 22.05 12.80
C LYS A 83 4.87 20.75 13.41
N LYS A 84 6.07 20.77 14.00
CA LYS A 84 6.74 19.63 14.67
C LYS A 84 5.74 18.83 15.51
N ILE A 85 5.76 17.50 15.38
CA ILE A 85 4.80 16.60 16.04
C ILE A 85 5.13 16.55 17.54
N ARG A 86 4.18 17.00 18.37
CA ARG A 86 4.27 16.99 19.83
C ARG A 86 3.24 16.03 20.39
N ILE A 87 3.70 14.86 20.86
CA ILE A 87 2.87 13.89 21.60
C ILE A 87 2.41 14.54 22.93
N LYS A 88 1.17 14.28 23.36
CA LYS A 88 0.54 14.93 24.53
C LYS A 88 -0.06 13.96 25.54
N ASP A 89 -0.83 13.00 25.04
CA ASP A 89 -1.47 11.94 25.83
C ASP A 89 -0.92 10.60 25.36
N VAL A 90 -0.57 9.72 26.30
CA VAL A 90 -0.11 8.34 26.07
C VAL A 90 -0.69 7.48 27.18
N LYS A 91 -1.59 6.56 26.84
CA LYS A 91 -2.38 5.78 27.80
C LYS A 91 -2.52 4.32 27.38
N LEU A 92 -2.74 3.43 28.34
CA LEU A 92 -2.90 2.00 28.08
C LEU A 92 -4.17 1.75 27.23
N LEU A 93 -4.03 0.96 26.16
CA LEU A 93 -5.17 0.47 25.39
C LEU A 93 -5.61 -0.85 26.02
N GLU A 94 -6.73 -0.81 26.74
CA GLU A 94 -7.30 -1.97 27.42
C GLU A 94 -8.79 -2.12 27.07
N ASN A 95 -9.13 -3.24 26.42
CA ASN A 95 -10.48 -3.61 25.99
C ASN A 95 -10.61 -5.15 25.88
N ASN A 96 -11.73 -5.65 25.35
CA ASN A 96 -12.01 -7.09 25.24
C ASN A 96 -10.98 -7.89 24.40
N TRP A 97 -10.19 -7.22 23.57
CA TRP A 97 -9.28 -7.83 22.59
C TRP A 97 -7.80 -7.49 22.80
N VAL A 98 -7.53 -6.40 23.51
CA VAL A 98 -6.19 -5.85 23.75
C VAL A 98 -6.07 -5.52 25.22
N ARG A 99 -5.09 -6.12 25.89
CA ARG A 99 -4.73 -5.86 27.28
C ARG A 99 -3.28 -6.33 27.50
N PRO A 100 -2.64 -5.99 28.64
CA PRO A 100 -1.36 -6.59 29.01
C PRO A 100 -1.47 -8.11 29.13
N GLU A 101 -0.64 -8.85 28.37
CA GLU A 101 -0.62 -10.32 28.38
C GLU A 101 0.82 -10.86 28.29
N HIS A 102 1.02 -12.12 28.68
CA HIS A 102 2.31 -12.79 28.50
C HIS A 102 2.57 -13.12 27.02
N PHE A 103 3.75 -12.77 26.53
CA PHE A 103 4.18 -13.07 25.16
C PHE A 103 5.46 -13.92 25.15
N PRO A 104 5.48 -15.12 24.53
CA PRO A 104 6.69 -15.93 24.45
C PRO A 104 7.67 -15.33 23.43
N ILE A 105 8.87 -14.95 23.90
CA ILE A 105 9.89 -14.28 23.08
C ILE A 105 11.08 -15.24 22.85
N PRO A 106 11.07 -16.03 21.78
CA PRO A 106 12.19 -16.90 21.41
C PRO A 106 13.31 -16.12 20.71
N THR A 107 13.95 -15.19 21.42
CA THR A 107 15.15 -14.45 20.97
C THR A 107 16.46 -15.10 21.43
N GLY A 108 16.42 -16.34 21.94
CA GLY A 108 17.53 -16.98 22.64
C GLY A 108 17.67 -16.56 24.11
N LEU A 109 16.86 -15.60 24.59
CA LEU A 109 16.83 -15.19 26.00
C LEU A 109 16.07 -16.16 26.92
N GLY A 110 15.29 -17.10 26.38
CA GLY A 110 14.53 -18.09 27.16
C GLY A 110 13.37 -17.54 28.00
N THR A 111 13.10 -16.24 27.94
CA THR A 111 12.13 -15.54 28.79
C THR A 111 10.74 -15.41 28.17
N THR A 112 9.70 -15.57 28.99
CA THR A 112 8.38 -15.02 28.68
C THR A 112 8.38 -13.52 28.98
N GLY A 113 7.99 -12.72 27.99
CA GLY A 113 7.82 -11.27 28.12
C GLY A 113 6.40 -10.85 28.46
N VAL A 114 6.16 -9.54 28.39
CA VAL A 114 4.83 -8.91 28.49
C VAL A 114 4.59 -8.11 27.22
N GLU A 115 3.44 -8.26 26.58
CA GLU A 115 3.00 -7.38 25.48
C GLU A 115 1.82 -6.50 25.90
N LEU A 116 1.77 -5.26 25.40
CA LEU A 116 0.72 -4.28 25.69
C LEU A 116 0.41 -3.40 24.46
N GLY A 117 -0.83 -2.94 24.36
CA GLY A 117 -1.23 -1.86 23.46
C GLY A 117 -1.30 -0.52 24.20
N PHE A 118 -1.14 0.58 23.48
CA PHE A 118 -1.38 1.94 23.98
C PHE A 118 -2.00 2.83 22.91
N GLU A 119 -2.67 3.90 23.34
CA GLU A 119 -3.14 4.98 22.49
C GLU A 119 -2.29 6.23 22.73
N TRP A 120 -2.17 7.08 21.72
CA TRP A 120 -1.48 8.36 21.83
C TRP A 120 -2.14 9.45 20.99
N THR A 121 -1.98 10.71 21.41
CA THR A 121 -2.42 11.90 20.65
C THR A 121 -1.30 12.93 20.53
N SER A 122 -1.36 13.75 19.49
CA SER A 122 -0.42 14.85 19.27
C SER A 122 -1.14 16.18 18.96
N ASN A 123 -0.42 17.15 18.41
CA ASN A 123 -0.96 18.39 17.83
C ASN A 123 -1.50 18.24 16.40
N VAL A 124 -1.24 17.14 15.69
CA VAL A 124 -1.63 16.95 14.27
C VAL A 124 -2.30 15.61 13.97
N ALA A 125 -2.08 14.60 14.80
CA ALA A 125 -2.52 13.22 14.56
C ALA A 125 -2.80 12.48 15.88
N ARG A 126 -3.59 11.42 15.78
CA ARG A 126 -3.82 10.44 16.85
C ARG A 126 -3.51 9.03 16.32
N GLY A 127 -3.18 8.13 17.23
CA GLY A 127 -2.85 6.77 16.84
C GLY A 127 -2.75 5.80 18.00
N LYS A 128 -2.24 4.62 17.66
CA LYS A 128 -1.99 3.53 18.60
C LYS A 128 -0.52 3.16 18.59
N GLY A 129 -0.13 2.37 19.58
CA GLY A 129 1.14 1.70 19.60
C GLY A 129 1.05 0.33 20.25
N TYR A 130 2.08 -0.46 20.01
CA TYR A 130 2.19 -1.81 20.54
C TYR A 130 3.62 -2.03 21.04
N ALA A 131 3.77 -2.50 22.27
CA ALA A 131 5.06 -2.71 22.90
C ALA A 131 5.19 -4.15 23.42
N ARG A 132 6.41 -4.67 23.36
CA ARG A 132 6.80 -5.97 23.92
C ARG A 132 8.00 -5.79 24.83
N LEU A 133 7.86 -6.24 26.06
CA LEU A 133 8.81 -6.04 27.15
C LEU A 133 9.49 -7.36 27.50
N VAL A 134 10.79 -7.28 27.77
CA VAL A 134 11.61 -8.34 28.37
C VAL A 134 12.29 -7.77 29.61
N LYS A 135 12.75 -8.65 30.49
CA LYS A 135 13.70 -8.27 31.54
C LYS A 135 15.10 -8.16 30.94
N ASP A 136 15.83 -7.11 31.29
CA ASP A 136 17.25 -6.96 30.99
C ASP A 136 18.11 -7.71 32.04
N PRO A 137 19.45 -7.72 31.91
CA PRO A 137 20.33 -8.36 32.91
C PRO A 137 20.27 -7.79 34.33
N ASN A 138 19.62 -6.63 34.54
CA ASN A 138 19.41 -5.99 35.84
C ASN A 138 18.00 -6.27 36.40
N ASP A 139 17.25 -7.20 35.80
CA ASP A 139 15.85 -7.53 36.09
C ASP A 139 14.83 -6.40 35.76
N GLU A 140 15.26 -5.34 35.05
CA GLU A 140 14.38 -4.24 34.64
C GLU A 140 13.56 -4.60 33.40
N TRP A 141 12.27 -4.25 33.42
CA TRP A 141 11.43 -4.32 32.23
C TRP A 141 11.80 -3.22 31.21
N LYS A 142 12.30 -3.68 30.06
CA LYS A 142 12.71 -2.87 28.90
C LYS A 142 12.01 -3.37 27.63
N ALA A 143 11.75 -2.48 26.67
CA ALA A 143 11.12 -2.86 25.41
C ALA A 143 12.11 -3.56 24.46
N ILE A 144 11.77 -4.78 24.02
CA ILE A 144 12.43 -5.43 22.88
C ILE A 144 11.84 -4.94 21.54
N SER A 145 10.57 -4.55 21.53
CA SER A 145 9.96 -3.79 20.44
C SER A 145 8.96 -2.76 20.96
N VAL A 146 8.94 -1.59 20.31
CA VAL A 146 7.83 -0.63 20.35
C VAL A 146 7.52 -0.27 18.91
N SER A 147 6.24 -0.23 18.56
CA SER A 147 5.78 0.34 17.30
C SER A 147 4.70 1.36 17.56
N MET A 148 4.72 2.49 16.88
CA MET A 148 3.71 3.54 16.95
C MET A 148 3.19 3.83 15.55
N PHE A 149 1.87 3.81 15.37
CA PHE A 149 1.22 4.01 14.07
C PHE A 149 0.07 5.02 14.18
N VAL A 150 -0.07 5.87 13.17
CA VAL A 150 -1.18 6.84 13.06
C VAL A 150 -2.48 6.11 12.69
N ASP A 151 -3.57 6.46 13.37
CA ASP A 151 -4.93 6.11 12.95
C ASP A 151 -5.57 7.24 12.13
N ASP A 152 -5.45 8.49 12.58
CA ASP A 152 -6.13 9.64 11.95
C ASP A 152 -5.32 10.93 12.06
N ILE A 153 -5.48 11.80 11.07
CA ILE A 153 -5.07 13.21 11.12
C ILE A 153 -6.18 14.01 11.80
N ILE A 154 -5.83 14.87 12.77
CA ILE A 154 -6.81 15.64 13.55
C ILE A 154 -7.48 16.68 12.65
N GLY A 155 -8.81 16.66 12.57
CA GLY A 155 -9.61 17.51 11.66
C GLY A 155 -9.74 16.95 10.23
N HIS A 156 -9.12 15.80 9.96
CA HIS A 156 -9.14 15.08 8.69
C HIS A 156 -9.26 13.56 8.95
N GLU A 157 -10.06 13.19 9.93
CA GLU A 157 -10.41 11.81 10.27
C GLU A 157 -11.04 11.04 9.10
N GLU A 158 -11.01 9.70 9.18
CA GLU A 158 -11.78 8.85 8.27
C GLU A 158 -13.28 9.21 8.27
N LEU A 159 -13.89 9.24 7.08
CA LEU A 159 -15.32 9.46 6.89
C LEU A 159 -16.13 8.43 7.69
N GLY A 160 -16.96 8.93 8.60
CA GLY A 160 -17.93 8.14 9.34
C GLY A 160 -19.07 7.61 8.46
N HIS A 161 -20.08 7.02 9.10
CA HIS A 161 -21.29 6.59 8.40
C HIS A 161 -22.08 7.81 7.90
N GLU A 162 -22.56 7.76 6.66
CA GLU A 162 -23.52 8.74 6.16
C GLU A 162 -24.96 8.35 6.54
N SER A 163 -25.86 9.33 6.60
CA SER A 163 -27.27 9.10 6.97
C SER A 163 -28.07 8.32 5.92
N GLY A 164 -27.60 8.32 4.66
CA GLY A 164 -28.37 7.85 3.50
C GLY A 164 -29.56 8.75 3.13
N LEU A 165 -29.80 9.85 3.86
CA LEU A 165 -30.92 10.76 3.66
C LEU A 165 -30.50 11.96 2.82
N PHE A 166 -30.59 11.81 1.50
CA PHE A 166 -30.18 12.85 0.55
C PHE A 166 -31.36 13.75 0.15
N GLY A 167 -31.18 15.06 0.27
CA GLY A 167 -32.22 16.06 -0.03
C GLY A 167 -33.53 15.87 0.73
N GLY A 168 -33.51 15.27 1.93
CA GLY A 168 -34.74 14.93 2.66
C GLY A 168 -35.63 13.92 1.93
N HIS A 169 -35.03 12.88 1.32
CA HIS A 169 -35.65 11.88 0.43
C HIS A 169 -35.99 12.37 -1.00
N THR A 170 -35.62 13.60 -1.40
CA THR A 170 -35.85 14.07 -2.78
C THR A 170 -34.77 13.68 -3.78
N VAL A 171 -33.57 13.28 -3.31
CA VAL A 171 -32.45 12.86 -4.17
C VAL A 171 -32.21 11.37 -3.99
N THR A 172 -32.13 10.64 -5.11
CA THR A 172 -31.88 9.20 -5.10
C THR A 172 -30.42 8.87 -4.83
N TRP A 173 -30.16 7.69 -4.27
CA TRP A 173 -28.79 7.15 -4.19
C TRP A 173 -28.12 7.09 -5.57
N GLN A 174 -28.86 6.77 -6.64
CA GLN A 174 -28.33 6.69 -7.99
C GLN A 174 -27.77 8.04 -8.48
N GLU A 175 -28.42 9.15 -8.17
CA GLU A 175 -27.93 10.50 -8.49
C GLU A 175 -26.70 10.87 -7.67
N VAL A 176 -26.70 10.54 -6.37
CA VAL A 176 -25.54 10.77 -5.48
C VAL A 176 -24.33 9.96 -5.95
N ALA A 177 -24.50 8.67 -6.20
CA ALA A 177 -23.45 7.78 -6.69
C ALA A 177 -22.93 8.22 -8.06
N THR A 178 -23.82 8.61 -8.98
CA THR A 178 -23.44 9.15 -10.30
C THR A 178 -22.60 10.42 -10.15
N LYS A 179 -23.08 11.42 -9.40
CA LYS A 179 -22.34 12.69 -9.19
C LYS A 179 -20.98 12.47 -8.50
N ARG A 180 -20.91 11.58 -7.51
CA ARG A 180 -19.65 11.20 -6.83
C ARG A 180 -18.66 10.56 -7.82
N LYS A 181 -19.15 9.61 -8.63
CA LYS A 181 -18.38 8.92 -9.67
C LYS A 181 -17.86 9.89 -10.74
N GLU A 182 -18.74 10.70 -11.34
CA GLU A 182 -18.38 11.68 -12.37
C GLU A 182 -17.31 12.67 -11.86
N LYS A 183 -17.41 13.12 -10.61
CA LYS A 183 -16.39 14.00 -10.00
C LYS A 183 -15.05 13.29 -9.83
N ALA A 184 -15.04 12.02 -9.44
CA ALA A 184 -13.82 11.22 -9.32
C ALA A 184 -13.21 10.85 -10.68
N GLU A 185 -14.02 10.68 -11.72
CA GLU A 185 -13.58 10.41 -13.10
C GLU A 185 -13.00 11.66 -13.79
N ARG A 186 -13.60 12.83 -13.55
CA ARG A 186 -13.19 14.10 -14.18
C ARG A 186 -11.98 14.74 -13.50
N GLU A 187 -11.92 14.69 -12.17
CA GLU A 187 -10.92 15.40 -11.35
C GLU A 187 -10.31 14.47 -10.28
N PRO A 188 -9.74 13.30 -10.61
CA PRO A 188 -9.13 12.43 -9.61
C PRO A 188 -7.98 13.15 -8.89
N GLN A 189 -7.84 12.99 -7.58
CA GLN A 189 -6.61 13.34 -6.84
C GLN A 189 -5.63 12.17 -6.91
N VAL A 190 -6.15 10.95 -6.76
CA VAL A 190 -5.38 9.71 -6.76
C VAL A 190 -5.83 8.81 -7.91
N LEU A 191 -4.89 8.45 -8.78
CA LEU A 191 -5.05 7.39 -9.78
C LEU A 191 -4.43 6.10 -9.26
N VAL A 192 -5.23 5.07 -9.02
CA VAL A 192 -4.76 3.74 -8.63
C VAL A 192 -4.67 2.85 -9.86
N VAL A 193 -3.50 2.28 -10.13
CA VAL A 193 -3.26 1.41 -11.30
C VAL A 193 -3.28 -0.06 -10.88
N GLY A 194 -4.38 -0.74 -11.21
CA GLY A 194 -4.68 -2.14 -10.90
C GLY A 194 -5.78 -2.28 -9.83
N ALA A 195 -6.86 -3.03 -10.15
CA ALA A 195 -7.95 -3.34 -9.21
C ALA A 195 -7.82 -4.75 -8.61
N GLY A 196 -6.58 -5.16 -8.32
CA GLY A 196 -6.31 -6.30 -7.44
C GLY A 196 -6.54 -5.95 -5.97
N GLN A 197 -6.37 -6.94 -5.09
CA GLN A 197 -6.58 -6.80 -3.64
C GLN A 197 -5.95 -5.55 -3.03
N THR A 198 -4.72 -5.21 -3.43
CA THR A 198 -3.97 -4.06 -2.91
C THR A 198 -4.55 -2.74 -3.41
N GLY A 199 -4.83 -2.62 -4.71
CA GLY A 199 -5.39 -1.40 -5.29
C GLY A 199 -6.80 -1.10 -4.78
N LEU A 200 -7.63 -2.13 -4.60
CA LEU A 200 -8.96 -1.99 -4.00
C LEU A 200 -8.90 -1.46 -2.56
N MET A 201 -8.02 -2.00 -1.72
CA MET A 201 -7.87 -1.52 -0.33
C MET A 201 -7.24 -0.12 -0.26
N ILE A 202 -6.30 0.21 -1.14
CA ILE A 202 -5.75 1.57 -1.25
C ILE A 202 -6.83 2.56 -1.71
N ALA A 203 -7.64 2.20 -2.71
CA ALA A 203 -8.72 3.05 -3.19
C ALA A 203 -9.81 3.27 -2.13
N ALA A 204 -10.18 2.22 -1.39
CA ALA A 204 -11.08 2.32 -0.25
C ALA A 204 -10.49 3.23 0.84
N ALA A 205 -9.23 3.01 1.24
CA ALA A 205 -8.58 3.85 2.26
C ALA A 205 -8.50 5.32 1.84
N CYS A 206 -8.15 5.59 0.58
CA CYS A 206 -8.08 6.95 0.06
C CYS A 206 -9.47 7.62 -0.01
N LYS A 207 -10.52 6.86 -0.39
CA LYS A 207 -11.92 7.34 -0.33
C LYS A 207 -12.34 7.66 1.10
N GLN A 208 -12.00 6.82 2.08
CA GLN A 208 -12.30 7.07 3.50
C GLN A 208 -11.53 8.27 4.07
N GLN A 209 -10.37 8.64 3.50
CA GLN A 209 -9.67 9.90 3.77
C GLN A 209 -10.27 11.11 3.00
N GLY A 210 -11.41 10.94 2.33
CA GLY A 210 -12.11 11.99 1.58
C GLY A 210 -11.43 12.40 0.27
N MET A 211 -10.47 11.63 -0.24
CA MET A 211 -9.82 11.92 -1.52
C MET A 211 -10.66 11.40 -2.71
N ARG A 212 -10.58 12.10 -3.84
CA ARG A 212 -11.17 11.65 -5.11
C ARG A 212 -10.27 10.61 -5.76
N VAL A 213 -10.77 9.38 -5.90
CA VAL A 213 -9.98 8.24 -6.39
C VAL A 213 -10.59 7.67 -7.67
N LEU A 214 -9.76 7.52 -8.70
CA LEU A 214 -10.06 6.73 -9.89
C LEU A 214 -9.14 5.51 -9.91
N THR A 215 -9.70 4.30 -10.04
CA THR A 215 -8.93 3.06 -10.23
C THR A 215 -9.03 2.60 -11.67
N ILE A 216 -7.93 2.18 -12.29
CA ILE A 216 -7.93 1.56 -13.62
C ILE A 216 -7.55 0.08 -13.55
N GLU A 217 -8.24 -0.76 -14.30
CA GLU A 217 -8.02 -2.20 -14.39
C GLU A 217 -8.03 -2.67 -15.83
N ARG A 218 -7.01 -3.44 -16.23
CA ARG A 218 -6.82 -3.89 -17.62
C ARG A 218 -7.80 -4.99 -18.02
N HIS A 219 -8.27 -5.79 -17.06
CA HIS A 219 -9.20 -6.88 -17.30
C HIS A 219 -10.64 -6.35 -17.39
N GLU A 220 -11.53 -7.18 -17.95
CA GLU A 220 -12.92 -6.83 -18.23
C GLU A 220 -13.75 -6.64 -16.95
N ARG A 221 -13.47 -7.47 -15.94
CA ARG A 221 -14.12 -7.47 -14.63
C ARG A 221 -13.10 -7.39 -13.51
N VAL A 222 -13.50 -6.79 -12.39
CA VAL A 222 -12.73 -6.87 -11.14
C VAL A 222 -12.59 -8.35 -10.74
N GLY A 223 -11.42 -8.72 -10.24
CA GLY A 223 -11.09 -10.10 -9.86
C GLY A 223 -10.73 -11.05 -11.01
N ASP A 224 -10.82 -10.64 -12.28
CA ASP A 224 -10.46 -11.51 -13.42
C ASP A 224 -9.01 -12.01 -13.40
N LEU A 225 -8.11 -11.23 -12.79
CA LEU A 225 -6.73 -11.63 -12.49
C LEU A 225 -6.65 -12.99 -11.77
N TRP A 226 -7.59 -13.25 -10.87
CA TRP A 226 -7.74 -14.50 -10.12
C TRP A 226 -8.65 -15.49 -10.84
N ARG A 227 -9.79 -15.03 -11.38
CA ARG A 227 -10.77 -15.85 -12.09
C ARG A 227 -10.15 -16.61 -13.28
N LYS A 228 -9.17 -16.00 -13.98
CA LYS A 228 -8.45 -16.54 -15.14
C LYS A 228 -7.18 -17.36 -14.80
N ARG A 229 -6.98 -17.73 -13.53
CA ARG A 229 -5.94 -18.70 -13.11
C ARG A 229 -6.43 -20.15 -13.28
N TYR A 230 -5.53 -21.14 -13.13
CA TYR A 230 -5.84 -22.57 -13.28
C TYR A 230 -6.95 -23.04 -12.32
N PRO A 231 -7.84 -23.97 -12.75
CA PRO A 231 -9.04 -24.35 -12.00
C PRO A 231 -8.81 -24.78 -10.54
N THR A 232 -7.70 -25.47 -10.27
CA THR A 232 -7.34 -26.03 -8.96
C THR A 232 -6.68 -25.02 -8.02
N LEU A 233 -6.52 -23.74 -8.40
CA LEU A 233 -5.92 -22.72 -7.54
C LEU A 233 -6.79 -22.43 -6.30
N VAL A 234 -6.18 -22.67 -5.14
CA VAL A 234 -6.65 -22.27 -3.82
C VAL A 234 -5.55 -21.47 -3.14
N LEU A 235 -5.89 -20.41 -2.41
CA LEU A 235 -4.90 -19.57 -1.72
C LEU A 235 -4.02 -20.40 -0.76
N HIS A 236 -2.75 -20.01 -0.66
CA HIS A 236 -1.75 -20.73 0.16
C HIS A 236 -1.85 -20.40 1.65
N THR A 237 -2.47 -19.28 2.00
CA THR A 237 -2.50 -18.70 3.34
C THR A 237 -3.96 -18.58 3.84
N THR A 238 -4.13 -18.38 5.13
CA THR A 238 -5.43 -18.57 5.81
C THR A 238 -6.35 -17.35 5.65
N LYS A 239 -7.67 -17.54 5.83
CA LYS A 239 -8.68 -16.47 5.66
C LYS A 239 -8.34 -15.17 6.43
N GLY A 240 -7.86 -15.25 7.66
CA GLY A 240 -7.50 -14.08 8.48
C GLY A 240 -6.33 -13.25 7.90
N GLN A 241 -5.44 -13.89 7.13
CA GLN A 241 -4.36 -13.21 6.40
C GLN A 241 -4.84 -12.50 5.12
N HIS A 242 -6.08 -12.77 4.69
CA HIS A 242 -6.63 -12.34 3.41
C HIS A 242 -7.85 -11.43 3.51
N GLU A 243 -8.44 -11.30 4.70
CA GLU A 243 -9.56 -10.41 4.98
C GLU A 243 -9.25 -8.96 4.59
N PHE A 244 -10.27 -8.18 4.22
CA PHE A 244 -10.13 -6.86 3.61
C PHE A 244 -10.30 -5.72 4.61
N LEU A 245 -9.60 -4.61 4.35
CA LEU A 245 -9.81 -3.36 5.09
C LEU A 245 -11.28 -2.91 4.96
N TYR A 246 -11.90 -2.51 6.07
CA TYR A 246 -13.32 -2.12 6.21
C TYR A 246 -14.38 -3.20 5.92
N HIS A 247 -14.04 -4.40 5.45
CA HIS A 247 -15.04 -5.44 5.14
C HIS A 247 -14.55 -6.85 5.54
N PRO A 248 -15.00 -7.39 6.69
CA PRO A 248 -14.60 -8.70 7.15
C PRO A 248 -15.21 -9.82 6.30
N TYR A 249 -14.60 -11.01 6.29
CA TYR A 249 -15.20 -12.15 5.60
C TYR A 249 -16.47 -12.64 6.34
N PRO A 250 -17.46 -13.23 5.63
CA PRO A 250 -18.54 -13.97 6.25
C PRO A 250 -18.00 -15.08 7.17
N SER A 251 -18.67 -15.36 8.28
CA SER A 251 -18.26 -16.43 9.22
C SER A 251 -18.21 -17.83 8.58
N THR A 252 -18.90 -18.02 7.45
CA THR A 252 -18.92 -19.25 6.64
C THR A 252 -17.84 -19.29 5.54
N TRP A 253 -16.90 -18.35 5.55
CA TRP A 253 -15.82 -18.30 4.56
C TRP A 253 -14.85 -19.49 4.70
N PRO A 254 -14.43 -20.14 3.59
CA PRO A 254 -13.51 -21.26 3.65
C PRO A 254 -12.14 -20.81 4.16
N GLU A 255 -11.49 -21.71 4.90
CA GLU A 255 -10.17 -21.49 5.50
C GLU A 255 -9.10 -21.09 4.47
N TYR A 256 -9.14 -21.72 3.30
CA TYR A 256 -8.38 -21.29 2.12
C TYR A 256 -9.36 -21.01 0.98
N ALA A 257 -9.31 -19.79 0.42
CA ALA A 257 -10.24 -19.39 -0.64
C ALA A 257 -9.87 -20.00 -2.01
N PRO A 258 -10.80 -20.68 -2.71
CA PRO A 258 -10.65 -20.98 -4.13
C PRO A 258 -10.61 -19.70 -4.98
N LYS A 259 -9.91 -19.73 -6.12
CA LYS A 259 -9.69 -18.55 -6.97
C LYS A 259 -10.97 -17.78 -7.33
N ASP A 260 -12.06 -18.49 -7.63
CA ASP A 260 -13.30 -17.89 -8.12
C ASP A 260 -14.07 -17.22 -6.98
N LYS A 261 -14.16 -17.89 -5.83
CA LYS A 261 -14.74 -17.30 -4.61
C LYS A 261 -13.98 -16.03 -4.21
N TYR A 262 -12.65 -16.04 -4.33
CA TYR A 262 -11.83 -14.84 -4.07
C TYR A 262 -12.05 -13.75 -5.13
N ALA A 263 -12.09 -14.09 -6.42
CA ALA A 263 -12.35 -13.15 -7.50
C ALA A 263 -13.69 -12.42 -7.35
N ASP A 264 -14.74 -13.15 -6.99
CA ASP A 264 -16.08 -12.60 -6.81
C ASP A 264 -16.18 -11.76 -5.54
N TRP A 265 -15.40 -12.07 -4.49
CA TRP A 265 -15.23 -11.19 -3.34
C TRP A 265 -14.62 -9.83 -3.71
N LEU A 266 -13.60 -9.79 -4.58
CA LEU A 266 -13.00 -8.53 -5.03
C LEU A 266 -14.02 -7.64 -5.74
N GLU A 267 -14.87 -8.24 -6.58
CA GLU A 267 -15.93 -7.55 -7.30
C GLU A 267 -17.04 -7.06 -6.34
N THR A 268 -17.47 -7.89 -5.38
CA THR A 268 -18.41 -7.50 -4.31
C THR A 268 -17.85 -6.40 -3.40
N TYR A 269 -16.56 -6.47 -3.04
CA TYR A 269 -15.89 -5.45 -2.23
C TYR A 269 -15.88 -4.08 -2.92
N ALA A 270 -15.57 -4.04 -4.23
CA ALA A 270 -15.60 -2.81 -5.01
C ALA A 270 -16.99 -2.14 -5.02
N VAL A 271 -18.06 -2.94 -5.05
CA VAL A 271 -19.45 -2.46 -4.95
C VAL A 271 -19.76 -1.98 -3.53
N HIS A 272 -19.48 -2.77 -2.49
CA HIS A 272 -19.76 -2.41 -1.08
C HIS A 272 -18.93 -1.25 -0.54
N GLN A 273 -17.92 -0.78 -1.27
CA GLN A 273 -17.11 0.39 -0.93
C GLN A 273 -17.32 1.53 -1.92
N ASP A 274 -18.33 1.44 -2.82
CA ASP A 274 -18.59 2.30 -3.98
C ASP A 274 -17.31 2.91 -4.59
N LEU A 275 -16.42 2.02 -5.05
CA LEU A 275 -15.16 2.42 -5.68
C LEU A 275 -15.40 2.80 -7.14
N THR A 276 -14.79 3.91 -7.56
CA THR A 276 -14.83 4.34 -8.97
C THR A 276 -13.72 3.60 -9.74
N ILE A 277 -14.13 2.65 -10.58
CA ILE A 277 -13.22 1.76 -11.31
C ILE A 277 -13.53 1.76 -12.81
N TRP A 278 -12.51 1.99 -13.63
CA TRP A 278 -12.52 1.78 -15.08
C TRP A 278 -11.88 0.43 -15.41
N THR A 279 -12.70 -0.57 -15.76
CA THR A 279 -12.22 -1.84 -16.32
C THR A 279 -11.88 -1.69 -17.81
N ASN A 280 -11.27 -2.72 -18.43
CA ASN A 280 -10.75 -2.67 -19.80
C ASN A 280 -9.84 -1.46 -20.06
N THR A 281 -9.06 -1.04 -19.06
CA THR A 281 -8.32 0.24 -19.06
C THR A 281 -6.85 0.07 -18.73
N GLN A 282 -5.97 0.67 -19.53
CA GLN A 282 -4.52 0.61 -19.39
C GLN A 282 -3.88 1.98 -19.66
N LEU A 283 -2.72 2.26 -19.05
CA LEU A 283 -1.90 3.42 -19.40
C LEU A 283 -1.51 3.36 -20.88
N GLN A 284 -1.47 4.52 -21.55
CA GLN A 284 -1.15 4.65 -22.96
C GLN A 284 -0.05 5.72 -23.14
N GLY A 285 1.17 5.28 -23.46
CA GLY A 285 2.35 6.13 -23.40
C GLY A 285 2.85 6.31 -21.97
N HIS A 286 3.86 7.17 -21.79
CA HIS A 286 4.41 7.49 -20.47
C HIS A 286 3.66 8.68 -19.86
N PRO A 287 3.18 8.60 -18.61
CA PRO A 287 2.68 9.76 -17.88
C PRO A 287 3.77 10.84 -17.72
N VAL A 288 3.37 12.11 -17.85
CA VAL A 288 4.27 13.26 -17.65
C VAL A 288 3.92 13.91 -16.31
N TYR A 289 4.91 14.19 -15.46
CA TYR A 289 4.69 14.93 -14.22
C TYR A 289 5.09 16.40 -14.40
N HIS A 290 4.24 17.31 -13.94
CA HIS A 290 4.46 18.75 -14.00
C HIS A 290 4.80 19.28 -12.60
N ASP A 291 6.07 19.55 -12.35
CA ASP A 291 6.54 20.01 -11.04
C ASP A 291 5.93 21.36 -10.61
N ASN A 292 5.52 22.22 -11.56
CA ASN A 292 4.91 23.53 -11.27
C ASN A 292 3.46 23.45 -10.77
N THR A 293 2.71 22.41 -11.18
CA THR A 293 1.30 22.22 -10.80
C THR A 293 1.12 21.05 -9.83
N HIS A 294 2.19 20.30 -9.57
CA HIS A 294 2.23 19.04 -8.83
C HIS A 294 1.27 17.95 -9.35
N THR A 295 0.85 18.04 -10.62
CA THR A 295 -0.07 17.11 -11.27
C THR A 295 0.59 16.31 -12.39
N TRP A 296 -0.03 15.20 -12.75
CA TRP A 296 0.31 14.40 -13.92
C TRP A 296 -0.53 14.79 -15.14
N ASP A 297 0.00 14.57 -16.33
CA ASP A 297 -0.77 14.27 -17.53
C ASP A 297 -0.72 12.76 -17.77
N VAL A 298 -1.86 12.08 -17.60
CA VAL A 298 -1.98 10.64 -17.83
C VAL A 298 -2.92 10.39 -18.99
N THR A 299 -2.44 9.76 -20.06
CA THR A 299 -3.31 9.19 -21.09
C THR A 299 -3.55 7.70 -20.79
N VAL A 300 -4.81 7.29 -20.82
CA VAL A 300 -5.23 5.89 -20.71
C VAL A 300 -6.03 5.48 -21.94
N ASN A 301 -5.87 4.24 -22.37
CA ASN A 301 -6.81 3.58 -23.27
C ASN A 301 -7.93 2.99 -22.41
N HIS A 302 -9.09 3.65 -22.36
CA HIS A 302 -10.29 3.20 -21.67
C HIS A 302 -11.25 2.54 -22.66
N ALA A 303 -11.41 1.22 -22.58
CA ALA A 303 -12.31 0.43 -23.43
C ALA A 303 -12.13 0.68 -24.95
N GLY A 304 -10.89 0.90 -25.40
CA GLY A 304 -10.56 1.19 -26.80
C GLY A 304 -10.55 2.68 -27.17
N GLN A 305 -10.82 3.59 -26.23
CA GLN A 305 -10.85 5.03 -26.45
C GLN A 305 -9.78 5.74 -25.60
N PRO A 306 -8.94 6.63 -26.17
CA PRO A 306 -8.01 7.42 -25.39
C PRO A 306 -8.76 8.42 -24.49
N ARG A 307 -8.34 8.51 -23.23
CA ARG A 307 -8.81 9.49 -22.24
C ARG A 307 -7.60 10.10 -21.54
N THR A 308 -7.64 11.40 -21.28
CA THR A 308 -6.62 12.10 -20.49
C THR A 308 -7.20 12.50 -19.14
N ILE A 309 -6.43 12.30 -18.08
CA ILE A 309 -6.79 12.63 -16.68
C ILE A 309 -5.58 13.23 -15.97
N HIS A 310 -5.83 14.07 -14.96
CA HIS A 310 -4.81 14.90 -14.32
C HIS A 310 -4.71 14.73 -12.78
N PRO A 311 -4.30 13.55 -12.28
CA PRO A 311 -4.17 13.31 -10.85
C PRO A 311 -2.95 14.02 -10.22
N THR A 312 -3.00 14.28 -8.92
CA THR A 312 -1.82 14.67 -8.11
C THR A 312 -0.90 13.48 -7.86
N HIS A 313 -1.50 12.31 -7.61
CA HIS A 313 -0.80 11.10 -7.21
C HIS A 313 -1.17 9.91 -8.10
N ILE A 314 -0.17 9.14 -8.51
CA ILE A 314 -0.35 7.82 -9.12
C ILE A 314 0.15 6.77 -8.13
N VAL A 315 -0.70 5.79 -7.81
CA VAL A 315 -0.33 4.63 -6.99
C VAL A 315 -0.33 3.37 -7.85
N MET A 316 0.85 2.81 -8.07
CA MET A 316 1.03 1.54 -8.77
C MET A 316 0.70 0.36 -7.84
N ALA A 317 -0.43 -0.29 -8.12
CA ALA A 317 -0.97 -1.41 -7.34
C ALA A 317 -1.07 -2.72 -8.16
N SER A 318 -0.22 -2.87 -9.18
CA SER A 318 -0.19 -4.00 -10.12
C SER A 318 0.32 -5.34 -9.53
N GLY A 319 0.59 -5.39 -8.22
CA GLY A 319 1.18 -6.54 -7.53
C GLY A 319 2.73 -6.53 -7.53
N SER A 320 3.35 -7.41 -6.73
CA SER A 320 4.81 -7.43 -6.46
C SER A 320 5.68 -8.04 -7.57
N LEU A 321 5.10 -8.45 -8.69
CA LEU A 321 5.74 -9.30 -9.70
C LEU A 321 5.55 -8.68 -11.08
N GLY A 322 6.64 -8.54 -11.84
CA GLY A 322 6.62 -7.98 -13.18
C GLY A 322 6.05 -8.92 -14.25
N GLU A 323 6.51 -8.77 -15.48
CA GLU A 323 6.18 -9.69 -16.58
C GLU A 323 6.73 -11.13 -16.33
N PRO A 324 6.03 -12.17 -16.84
CA PRO A 324 6.51 -13.54 -16.84
C PRO A 324 7.91 -13.72 -17.43
N ARG A 325 8.82 -14.37 -16.70
CA ARG A 325 10.18 -14.63 -17.16
C ARG A 325 10.27 -16.00 -17.84
N ILE A 326 10.22 -16.04 -19.16
CA ILE A 326 10.60 -17.23 -19.96
C ILE A 326 12.08 -17.07 -20.40
N PRO A 327 12.98 -18.02 -20.08
CA PRO A 327 14.36 -17.99 -20.59
C PRO A 327 14.39 -18.14 -22.12
N ALA A 328 15.12 -17.25 -22.80
CA ALA A 328 15.40 -17.38 -24.23
C ALA A 328 16.48 -18.45 -24.46
N LEU A 329 16.06 -19.68 -24.76
CA LEU A 329 16.96 -20.80 -25.05
C LEU A 329 17.05 -21.06 -26.58
N PRO A 330 18.25 -21.31 -27.12
CA PRO A 330 18.44 -21.74 -28.50
C PRO A 330 17.60 -22.97 -28.87
N GLY A 331 17.10 -23.01 -30.11
CA GLY A 331 16.30 -24.12 -30.65
C GLY A 331 14.83 -24.15 -30.22
N SER A 332 14.35 -23.14 -29.48
CA SER A 332 12.94 -23.02 -29.09
C SER A 332 11.99 -22.89 -30.29
N ASP A 333 12.51 -22.44 -31.45
CA ASP A 333 11.87 -22.34 -32.75
C ASP A 333 11.72 -23.69 -33.49
N ILE A 334 12.58 -24.67 -33.21
CA ILE A 334 12.54 -26.01 -33.83
C ILE A 334 11.87 -27.08 -32.96
N PHE A 335 11.52 -26.74 -31.72
CA PHE A 335 10.86 -27.66 -30.79
C PHE A 335 9.40 -27.93 -31.22
N GLN A 336 9.04 -29.20 -31.34
CA GLN A 336 7.73 -29.65 -31.83
C GLN A 336 6.68 -29.74 -30.71
N GLY A 337 7.10 -29.68 -29.45
CA GLY A 337 6.21 -29.66 -28.29
C GLY A 337 5.73 -28.26 -27.91
N THR A 338 5.06 -28.16 -26.76
CA THR A 338 4.51 -26.89 -26.25
C THR A 338 5.47 -26.21 -25.26
N ILE A 339 5.69 -24.89 -25.39
CA ILE A 339 6.43 -24.08 -24.41
C ILE A 339 5.47 -23.06 -23.79
N VAL A 340 5.33 -23.08 -22.46
CA VAL A 340 4.46 -22.14 -21.72
C VAL A 340 5.11 -21.67 -20.43
N HIS A 341 4.75 -20.48 -19.95
CA HIS A 341 5.01 -20.08 -18.55
C HIS A 341 3.88 -20.56 -17.62
N GLY A 342 4.15 -20.74 -16.33
CA GLY A 342 3.14 -21.09 -15.31
C GLY A 342 2.00 -20.07 -15.13
N THR A 343 2.10 -18.89 -15.73
CA THR A 343 0.96 -17.96 -15.87
C THR A 343 -0.04 -18.39 -16.95
N ALA A 344 0.43 -19.05 -18.02
CA ALA A 344 -0.39 -19.57 -19.12
C ALA A 344 -0.87 -21.03 -18.89
N PHE A 345 -0.45 -21.68 -17.80
CA PHE A 345 -0.96 -22.99 -17.42
C PHE A 345 -2.45 -22.89 -17.00
N GLN A 346 -3.32 -23.62 -17.71
CA GLN A 346 -4.78 -23.62 -17.52
C GLN A 346 -5.33 -24.92 -16.90
N GLY A 347 -4.45 -25.77 -16.35
CA GLY A 347 -4.81 -27.03 -15.70
C GLY A 347 -4.32 -28.28 -16.43
N GLY A 348 -4.22 -29.38 -15.69
CA GLY A 348 -3.70 -30.68 -16.09
C GLY A 348 -4.43 -31.41 -17.23
N PRO A 349 -5.76 -31.27 -17.47
CA PRO A 349 -6.45 -32.03 -18.54
C PRO A 349 -5.85 -31.85 -19.94
N ALA A 350 -5.24 -30.70 -20.23
CA ALA A 350 -4.57 -30.45 -21.51
C ALA A 350 -3.25 -31.24 -21.70
N TYR A 351 -2.83 -31.99 -20.68
CA TYR A 351 -1.54 -32.69 -20.60
C TYR A 351 -1.67 -34.18 -20.25
N THR A 352 -2.88 -34.73 -20.19
CA THR A 352 -3.11 -36.18 -20.05
C THR A 352 -2.33 -36.95 -21.12
N GLY A 353 -1.58 -37.97 -20.72
CA GLY A 353 -0.73 -38.75 -21.62
C GLY A 353 0.53 -38.05 -22.14
N LYS A 354 0.81 -36.79 -21.78
CA LYS A 354 2.02 -36.07 -22.21
C LYS A 354 3.18 -36.19 -21.21
N ARG A 355 4.40 -36.07 -21.69
CA ARG A 355 5.65 -36.02 -20.92
C ARG A 355 6.01 -34.57 -20.66
N VAL A 356 5.84 -34.10 -19.43
CA VAL A 356 5.93 -32.68 -19.08
C VAL A 356 7.14 -32.41 -18.19
N ILE A 357 7.95 -31.44 -18.59
CA ILE A 357 9.04 -30.88 -17.77
C ILE A 357 8.58 -29.56 -17.16
N VAL A 358 8.69 -29.42 -15.85
CA VAL A 358 8.40 -28.18 -15.12
C VAL A 358 9.72 -27.58 -14.65
N VAL A 359 10.10 -26.43 -15.22
CA VAL A 359 11.37 -25.75 -14.92
C VAL A 359 11.17 -24.76 -13.77
N GLY A 360 11.67 -25.11 -12.59
CA GLY A 360 11.47 -24.36 -11.35
C GLY A 360 11.17 -25.29 -10.17
N ALA A 361 11.33 -24.78 -8.95
CA ALA A 361 11.11 -25.53 -7.72
C ALA A 361 10.65 -24.62 -6.56
N GLY A 362 9.58 -23.84 -6.80
CA GLY A 362 8.84 -23.06 -5.80
C GLY A 362 7.33 -23.30 -5.95
N ASN A 363 6.46 -22.57 -5.22
CA ASN A 363 5.00 -22.83 -5.17
C ASN A 363 4.36 -23.18 -6.53
N THR A 364 4.50 -22.31 -7.55
CA THR A 364 3.92 -22.56 -8.89
C THR A 364 4.43 -23.84 -9.56
N ALA A 365 5.66 -24.27 -9.28
CA ALA A 365 6.20 -25.50 -9.87
C ALA A 365 5.56 -26.75 -9.25
N ILE A 366 5.38 -26.77 -7.92
CA ILE A 366 4.75 -27.93 -7.26
C ILE A 366 3.25 -27.99 -7.53
N ASP A 367 2.54 -26.86 -7.53
CA ASP A 367 1.12 -26.80 -7.92
C ASP A 367 0.90 -27.42 -9.30
N VAL A 368 1.70 -27.00 -10.29
CA VAL A 368 1.64 -27.53 -11.66
C VAL A 368 2.00 -29.02 -11.67
N CYS A 369 3.03 -29.47 -10.96
CA CYS A 369 3.39 -30.89 -10.90
C CYS A 369 2.28 -31.75 -10.26
N GLN A 370 1.68 -31.31 -9.15
CA GLN A 370 0.58 -32.02 -8.48
C GLN A 370 -0.64 -32.15 -9.42
N ASP A 371 -1.00 -31.05 -10.10
CA ASP A 371 -2.12 -31.00 -11.05
C ASP A 371 -1.88 -31.90 -12.28
N LEU A 372 -0.65 -31.91 -12.83
CA LEU A 372 -0.25 -32.81 -13.91
C LEU A 372 -0.31 -34.29 -13.52
N CYS A 373 0.09 -34.64 -12.29
CA CYS A 373 -0.05 -36.01 -11.77
C CYS A 373 -1.54 -36.39 -11.61
N ALA A 374 -2.36 -35.51 -11.04
CA ALA A 374 -3.79 -35.76 -10.83
C ALA A 374 -4.56 -36.00 -12.15
N TYR A 375 -4.12 -35.40 -13.26
CA TYR A 375 -4.71 -35.56 -14.59
C TYR A 375 -3.93 -36.53 -15.51
N ASN A 376 -3.14 -37.44 -14.93
CA ASN A 376 -2.48 -38.55 -15.64
C ASN A 376 -1.59 -38.10 -16.82
N ALA A 377 -0.72 -37.10 -16.62
CA ALA A 377 0.42 -36.89 -17.49
C ALA A 377 1.31 -38.15 -17.52
N ALA A 378 1.80 -38.55 -18.69
CA ALA A 378 2.61 -39.78 -18.85
C ALA A 378 3.96 -39.71 -18.11
N SER A 379 4.50 -38.51 -17.93
CA SER A 379 5.57 -38.27 -16.95
C SER A 379 5.59 -36.81 -16.51
N VAL A 380 6.01 -36.57 -15.26
CA VAL A 380 6.21 -35.24 -14.70
C VAL A 380 7.65 -35.17 -14.17
N THR A 381 8.45 -34.25 -14.69
CA THR A 381 9.82 -34.01 -14.21
C THR A 381 10.02 -32.56 -13.82
N MET A 382 10.31 -32.32 -12.54
CA MET A 382 10.66 -31.02 -11.99
C MET A 382 12.17 -30.77 -12.13
N VAL A 383 12.55 -29.58 -12.62
CA VAL A 383 13.95 -29.16 -12.73
C VAL A 383 14.28 -28.18 -11.60
N GLN A 384 15.08 -28.63 -10.64
CA GLN A 384 15.58 -27.84 -9.53
C GLN A 384 17.02 -27.37 -9.79
N ARG A 385 17.19 -26.12 -10.27
CA ARG A 385 18.52 -25.52 -10.46
C ARG A 385 19.30 -25.34 -9.15
N SER A 386 18.64 -24.85 -8.10
CA SER A 386 19.24 -24.45 -6.82
C SER A 386 18.41 -24.99 -5.66
N GLN A 387 18.98 -25.09 -4.44
CA GLN A 387 18.26 -25.63 -3.28
C GLN A 387 16.95 -24.89 -3.00
N THR A 388 15.91 -25.61 -2.59
CA THR A 388 14.57 -25.06 -2.27
C THR A 388 14.37 -24.98 -0.76
N CYS A 389 13.75 -23.90 -0.29
CA CYS A 389 13.25 -23.82 1.08
C CYS A 389 11.80 -24.31 1.08
N VAL A 390 11.48 -25.27 1.93
CA VAL A 390 10.14 -25.89 2.02
C VAL A 390 9.64 -25.79 3.46
N ILE A 391 8.34 -25.61 3.62
CA ILE A 391 7.62 -25.68 4.90
C ILE A 391 6.39 -26.57 4.73
N ASP A 392 5.98 -27.31 5.77
CA ASP A 392 4.68 -27.97 5.75
C ASP A 392 3.54 -26.93 5.81
N ALA A 393 2.52 -27.04 4.94
CA ALA A 393 1.44 -26.05 4.91
C ALA A 393 0.60 -26.01 6.21
N ARG A 394 0.54 -27.11 6.98
CA ARG A 394 -0.12 -27.17 8.29
C ARG A 394 0.72 -26.44 9.33
N THR A 395 2.04 -26.61 9.30
CA THR A 395 2.97 -25.83 10.15
C THR A 395 2.91 -24.34 9.81
N MET A 396 2.86 -23.95 8.52
CA MET A 396 2.64 -22.56 8.11
C MET A 396 1.31 -21.99 8.63
N SER A 397 0.22 -22.74 8.50
CA SER A 397 -1.13 -22.28 8.86
C SER A 397 -1.34 -22.24 10.37
N ARG A 398 -0.78 -23.18 11.14
CA ARG A 398 -0.76 -23.13 12.62
C ARG A 398 -0.11 -21.85 13.13
N ARG A 399 0.94 -21.37 12.45
CA ARG A 399 1.62 -20.10 12.78
C ARG A 399 0.79 -18.88 12.38
N ALA A 400 0.07 -18.93 11.26
CA ALA A 400 -0.85 -17.86 10.85
C ALA A 400 -1.99 -17.68 11.88
N HIS A 401 -2.62 -18.76 12.32
CA HIS A 401 -3.66 -18.75 13.36
C HIS A 401 -3.17 -18.21 14.72
N GLY A 402 -1.87 -18.30 15.00
CA GLY A 402 -1.27 -17.72 16.20
C GLY A 402 -1.25 -16.18 16.21
N ILE A 403 -1.41 -15.55 15.03
CA ILE A 403 -1.47 -14.09 14.86
C ILE A 403 -2.90 -13.64 14.51
N PHE A 404 -3.51 -14.30 13.53
CA PHE A 404 -4.86 -14.04 13.04
C PHE A 404 -5.78 -15.16 13.52
N ARG A 405 -6.34 -14.99 14.73
CA ARG A 405 -7.23 -15.98 15.36
C ARG A 405 -8.67 -15.77 14.90
N ASP A 406 -9.38 -16.86 14.64
CA ASP A 406 -10.80 -16.85 14.27
C ASP A 406 -11.75 -16.23 15.33
N ASP A 407 -11.34 -16.22 16.59
CA ASP A 407 -12.12 -15.67 17.71
C ASP A 407 -11.85 -14.19 17.97
N THR A 408 -10.92 -13.56 17.23
CA THR A 408 -10.40 -12.22 17.49
C THR A 408 -10.54 -11.35 16.24
N PRO A 409 -10.99 -10.08 16.34
CA PRO A 409 -11.05 -9.18 15.19
C PRO A 409 -9.69 -9.01 14.50
N THR A 410 -9.71 -9.07 13.17
CA THR A 410 -8.52 -9.03 12.30
C THR A 410 -7.56 -7.86 12.58
N TRP A 411 -8.08 -6.69 12.94
CA TRP A 411 -7.26 -5.50 13.28
C TRP A 411 -6.32 -5.74 14.47
N VAL A 412 -6.66 -6.65 15.38
CA VAL A 412 -5.81 -7.02 16.52
C VAL A 412 -4.60 -7.81 16.03
N GLY A 413 -4.82 -8.73 15.08
CA GLY A 413 -3.75 -9.45 14.38
C GLY A 413 -2.85 -8.50 13.60
N ASP A 414 -3.43 -7.52 12.90
CA ASP A 414 -2.68 -6.47 12.20
C ASP A 414 -1.82 -5.65 13.16
N MET A 415 -2.38 -5.20 14.29
CA MET A 415 -1.64 -4.47 15.32
C MET A 415 -0.50 -5.32 15.90
N LYS A 416 -0.75 -6.60 16.24
CA LYS A 416 0.29 -7.51 16.76
C LYS A 416 1.39 -7.78 15.73
N PHE A 417 1.05 -7.80 14.43
CA PHE A 417 1.95 -7.99 13.28
C PHE A 417 2.78 -6.73 12.98
N LEU A 418 2.14 -5.55 12.86
CA LEU A 418 2.83 -4.26 12.72
C LEU A 418 3.76 -3.99 13.91
N GLY A 419 3.31 -4.33 15.12
CA GLY A 419 4.05 -4.30 16.39
C GLY A 419 5.28 -5.21 16.47
N MET A 420 5.57 -5.98 15.42
CA MET A 420 6.75 -6.85 15.28
C MET A 420 7.64 -6.35 14.14
N PRO A 421 8.69 -5.56 14.44
CA PRO A 421 9.65 -5.10 13.43
C PRO A 421 10.30 -6.26 12.68
N PHE A 422 10.42 -6.15 11.36
CA PHE A 422 10.82 -7.28 10.51
C PHE A 422 12.24 -7.79 10.82
N GLY A 423 13.18 -6.91 11.18
CA GLY A 423 14.52 -7.31 11.61
C GLY A 423 14.53 -8.08 12.94
N MET A 424 13.64 -7.75 13.89
CA MET A 424 13.41 -8.57 15.09
C MET A 424 12.83 -9.93 14.69
N MET A 425 11.85 -9.93 13.80
CA MET A 425 11.19 -11.15 13.34
C MET A 425 12.19 -12.10 12.66
N LYS A 426 13.10 -11.60 11.83
CA LYS A 426 14.19 -12.38 11.20
C LYS A 426 15.04 -13.11 12.25
N ARG A 427 15.50 -12.41 13.30
CA ARG A 427 16.26 -13.00 14.41
C ARG A 427 15.47 -14.10 15.14
N MET A 428 14.16 -13.89 15.38
CA MET A 428 13.28 -14.89 16.00
C MET A 428 13.08 -16.14 15.11
N GLN A 429 13.06 -15.99 13.78
CA GLN A 429 13.02 -17.15 12.88
C GLN A 429 14.34 -17.92 12.92
N GLN A 430 15.49 -17.21 12.83
CA GLN A 430 16.83 -17.81 12.88
C GLN A 430 17.05 -18.63 14.16
N ALA A 431 16.60 -18.11 15.31
CA ALA A 431 16.68 -18.81 16.59
C ALA A 431 15.85 -20.12 16.68
N ARG A 432 14.86 -20.31 15.80
CA ARG A 432 13.92 -21.46 15.83
C ARG A 432 13.92 -22.31 14.56
N VAL A 433 14.70 -21.97 13.55
CA VAL A 433 14.67 -22.65 12.25
C VAL A 433 14.93 -24.16 12.37
N GLN A 434 15.80 -24.55 13.29
CA GLN A 434 16.14 -25.95 13.54
C GLN A 434 14.99 -26.70 14.22
N GLU A 435 14.37 -26.11 15.25
CA GLU A 435 13.18 -26.65 15.92
C GLU A 435 12.03 -26.90 14.93
N LEU A 436 11.80 -25.95 14.01
CA LEU A 436 10.82 -26.10 12.93
C LEU A 436 11.22 -27.20 11.94
N TRP A 437 12.51 -27.35 11.66
CA TRP A 437 13.03 -28.40 10.79
C TRP A 437 12.92 -29.81 11.38
N ASP A 438 13.03 -29.92 12.70
CA ASP A 438 12.83 -31.16 13.44
C ASP A 438 11.34 -31.53 13.56
N GLN A 439 10.43 -30.55 13.62
CA GLN A 439 8.97 -30.78 13.56
C GLN A 439 8.52 -31.34 12.21
N ASP A 440 9.01 -30.80 11.10
CA ASP A 440 8.63 -31.22 9.74
C ASP A 440 9.59 -32.31 9.17
N ARG A 441 10.32 -33.06 10.03
CA ARG A 441 11.42 -33.98 9.63
C ARG A 441 11.03 -35.01 8.57
N GLU A 442 9.90 -35.70 8.74
CA GLU A 442 9.42 -36.76 7.84
C GLU A 442 9.22 -36.23 6.40
N MET A 443 8.67 -35.03 6.25
CA MET A 443 8.49 -34.36 4.96
C MET A 443 9.84 -34.10 4.28
N PHE A 444 10.84 -33.64 5.03
CA PHE A 444 12.18 -33.41 4.47
C PHE A 444 12.90 -34.71 4.10
N GLU A 445 12.69 -35.81 4.83
CA GLU A 445 13.21 -37.14 4.47
C GLU A 445 12.60 -37.64 3.16
N LYS A 446 11.27 -37.52 3.00
CA LYS A 446 10.56 -37.82 1.75
C LYS A 446 11.11 -37.03 0.55
N LEU A 447 11.27 -35.71 0.71
CA LEU A 447 11.79 -34.82 -0.34
C LEU A 447 13.26 -35.14 -0.70
N ARG A 448 14.12 -35.42 0.28
CA ARG A 448 15.51 -35.84 0.04
C ARG A 448 15.58 -37.18 -0.68
N LYS A 449 14.74 -38.15 -0.28
CA LYS A 449 14.66 -39.47 -0.92
C LYS A 449 14.28 -39.38 -2.40
N GLY A 450 13.37 -38.47 -2.76
CA GLY A 450 13.03 -38.18 -4.16
C GLY A 450 14.00 -37.27 -4.91
N GLY A 451 15.17 -36.95 -4.33
CA GLY A 451 16.26 -36.22 -5.00
C GLY A 451 16.21 -34.70 -4.91
N LEU A 452 15.28 -34.11 -4.15
CA LEU A 452 15.20 -32.67 -3.96
C LEU A 452 16.27 -32.19 -2.95
N LYS A 453 17.08 -31.20 -3.33
CA LYS A 453 18.01 -30.54 -2.38
C LYS A 453 17.32 -29.40 -1.65
N LEU A 454 17.44 -29.42 -0.33
CA LEU A 454 16.78 -28.49 0.60
C LEU A 454 17.78 -27.58 1.30
N TYR A 455 17.32 -26.42 1.79
CA TYR A 455 18.06 -25.54 2.69
C TYR A 455 17.12 -24.75 3.62
N GLN A 456 17.64 -24.30 4.76
CA GLN A 456 16.90 -23.62 5.84
C GLN A 456 16.47 -22.16 5.52
N GLY A 457 16.51 -21.74 4.26
CA GLY A 457 16.39 -20.33 3.88
C GLY A 457 17.73 -19.58 4.01
N PRO A 458 17.85 -18.35 3.48
CA PRO A 458 19.03 -17.51 3.60
C PRO A 458 19.32 -17.22 5.07
N GLU A 459 20.59 -17.24 5.44
CA GLU A 459 21.03 -17.03 6.82
C GLU A 459 20.30 -17.94 7.84
N ASN A 460 19.80 -19.09 7.38
CA ASN A 460 18.93 -20.00 8.12
C ASN A 460 17.68 -19.30 8.74
N GLY A 461 17.11 -18.31 8.05
CA GLY A 461 15.92 -17.56 8.50
C GLY A 461 14.55 -18.23 8.24
N GLY A 462 14.53 -19.46 7.73
CA GLY A 462 13.31 -20.15 7.31
C GLY A 462 12.61 -19.50 6.10
N GLN A 463 11.40 -19.96 5.78
CA GLN A 463 10.65 -19.45 4.62
C GLN A 463 10.02 -18.06 4.84
N PHE A 464 9.73 -17.69 6.09
CA PHE A 464 8.81 -16.57 6.37
C PHE A 464 9.35 -15.21 5.88
N MET A 465 10.62 -14.92 6.14
CA MET A 465 11.24 -13.66 5.69
C MET A 465 11.32 -13.56 4.17
N MET A 466 11.36 -14.71 3.48
CA MET A 466 11.46 -14.81 2.02
C MET A 466 10.25 -14.23 1.28
N VAL A 467 9.10 -14.19 1.96
CA VAL A 467 7.89 -13.51 1.47
C VAL A 467 8.19 -12.03 1.23
N PHE A 468 8.89 -11.37 2.14
CA PHE A 468 9.17 -9.93 2.08
C PHE A 468 10.50 -9.60 1.41
N GLU A 469 11.52 -10.45 1.58
CA GLU A 469 12.84 -10.26 0.95
C GLU A 469 12.81 -10.49 -0.58
N ARG A 470 11.93 -11.37 -1.09
CA ARG A 470 11.93 -11.74 -2.52
C ARG A 470 10.59 -12.18 -3.14
N SER A 471 9.45 -12.04 -2.44
CA SER A 471 8.11 -12.40 -2.92
C SER A 471 7.94 -13.86 -3.40
N GLY A 472 8.72 -14.82 -2.87
CA GLY A 472 8.57 -16.24 -3.23
C GLY A 472 9.82 -17.10 -3.11
N GLY A 473 10.04 -17.99 -4.08
CA GLY A 473 11.20 -18.89 -4.19
C GLY A 473 11.27 -20.03 -3.15
N TYR A 474 10.26 -20.15 -2.30
CA TYR A 474 10.01 -21.31 -1.43
C TYR A 474 8.79 -22.09 -1.96
N TRP A 475 8.44 -23.21 -1.33
CA TRP A 475 7.05 -23.69 -1.38
C TRP A 475 6.47 -24.10 -0.03
N ALA A 476 5.15 -24.09 0.08
CA ALA A 476 4.41 -24.70 1.18
C ALA A 476 3.86 -26.06 0.72
N ASP A 477 4.30 -27.16 1.34
CA ASP A 477 3.96 -28.50 0.90
C ASP A 477 2.51 -28.88 1.28
N ARG A 478 1.78 -29.41 0.29
CA ARG A 478 0.41 -29.92 0.41
C ARG A 478 0.30 -31.33 -0.20
N GLY A 479 1.24 -32.23 0.15
CA GLY A 479 1.35 -33.59 -0.37
C GLY A 479 2.30 -33.73 -1.56
N GLY A 480 3.00 -32.67 -1.94
CA GLY A 480 4.03 -32.70 -2.99
C GLY A 480 5.19 -33.64 -2.63
N ALA A 481 5.56 -33.67 -1.36
CA ALA A 481 6.56 -34.57 -0.79
C ALA A 481 6.25 -36.06 -1.03
N ASP A 482 4.99 -36.48 -0.94
CA ASP A 482 4.59 -37.88 -1.16
C ASP A 482 4.65 -38.28 -2.64
N LEU A 483 4.28 -37.38 -3.56
CA LEU A 483 4.41 -37.60 -5.00
C LEU A 483 5.89 -37.64 -5.46
N ILE A 484 6.75 -36.85 -4.82
CA ILE A 484 8.20 -36.88 -5.04
C ILE A 484 8.82 -38.16 -4.47
N ALA A 485 8.45 -38.56 -3.24
CA ALA A 485 8.98 -39.77 -2.60
C ALA A 485 8.51 -41.08 -3.26
N SER A 486 7.35 -41.07 -3.92
CA SER A 486 6.84 -42.19 -4.73
C SER A 486 7.34 -42.19 -6.18
N GLY A 487 8.06 -41.14 -6.62
CA GLY A 487 8.61 -41.03 -7.97
C GLY A 487 7.59 -40.65 -9.06
N GLN A 488 6.36 -40.29 -8.69
CA GLN A 488 5.35 -39.76 -9.61
C GLN A 488 5.77 -38.38 -10.14
N ILE A 489 6.38 -37.57 -9.28
CA ILE A 489 7.15 -36.38 -9.67
C ILE A 489 8.63 -36.76 -9.61
N LYS A 490 9.31 -36.76 -10.76
CA LYS A 490 10.76 -36.96 -10.84
C LYS A 490 11.47 -35.62 -10.62
N VAL A 491 12.63 -35.62 -9.96
CA VAL A 491 13.45 -34.41 -9.76
C VAL A 491 14.75 -34.51 -10.54
N LYS A 492 15.00 -33.56 -11.45
CA LYS A 492 16.32 -33.32 -12.06
C LYS A 492 16.97 -32.13 -11.34
N GLN A 493 18.10 -32.37 -10.68
CA GLN A 493 18.72 -31.42 -9.75
C GLN A 493 20.05 -30.87 -10.29
N GLY A 494 20.32 -29.60 -10.01
CA GLY A 494 21.68 -29.03 -10.01
C GLY A 494 22.20 -28.59 -11.38
N THR A 495 21.33 -28.57 -12.39
CA THR A 495 21.66 -28.12 -13.75
C THR A 495 20.51 -27.28 -14.30
N GLU A 496 20.83 -26.40 -15.25
CA GLU A 496 19.86 -25.54 -15.92
C GLU A 496 19.67 -25.96 -17.39
N PRO A 497 18.48 -25.73 -17.97
CA PRO A 497 18.26 -25.99 -19.39
C PRO A 497 19.03 -24.96 -20.23
N VAL A 498 19.69 -25.42 -21.29
CA VAL A 498 20.59 -24.60 -22.13
C VAL A 498 20.15 -24.50 -23.59
N ALA A 499 19.38 -25.47 -24.09
CA ALA A 499 18.86 -25.48 -25.46
C ALA A 499 17.67 -26.45 -25.60
N PHE A 500 16.89 -26.28 -26.65
CA PHE A 500 15.93 -27.27 -27.13
C PHE A 500 16.51 -28.04 -28.33
N THR A 501 16.00 -29.25 -28.56
CA THR A 501 16.04 -29.90 -29.88
C THR A 501 14.62 -29.96 -30.45
N LYS A 502 14.37 -30.78 -31.48
CA LYS A 502 13.00 -31.04 -31.95
C LYS A 502 12.10 -31.62 -30.85
N ASN A 503 12.60 -32.56 -30.04
CA ASN A 503 11.79 -33.35 -29.11
C ASN A 503 12.34 -33.38 -27.66
N THR A 504 13.49 -32.75 -27.39
CA THR A 504 14.17 -32.80 -26.09
C THR A 504 14.50 -31.42 -25.54
N LEU A 505 14.63 -31.34 -24.22
CA LEU A 505 15.26 -30.23 -23.50
C LEU A 505 16.68 -30.65 -23.10
N LYS A 506 17.68 -29.86 -23.49
CA LYS A 506 19.11 -30.06 -23.19
C LYS A 506 19.51 -29.29 -21.95
N PHE A 507 20.41 -29.86 -21.16
CA PHE A 507 20.88 -29.30 -19.89
C PHE A 507 22.39 -29.04 -19.88
N ALA A 508 22.84 -28.14 -19.00
CA ALA A 508 24.24 -27.74 -18.87
C ALA A 508 25.19 -28.89 -18.46
N ASP A 509 24.64 -30.00 -17.97
CA ASP A 509 25.40 -31.23 -17.65
C ASP A 509 25.57 -32.17 -18.87
N GLY A 510 25.14 -31.74 -20.06
CA GLY A 510 25.19 -32.51 -21.30
C GLY A 510 24.07 -33.54 -21.46
N SER A 511 23.19 -33.72 -20.46
CA SER A 511 22.05 -34.63 -20.56
C SER A 511 20.87 -34.00 -21.31
N GLU A 512 20.00 -34.86 -21.84
CA GLU A 512 18.76 -34.47 -22.51
C GLU A 512 17.56 -35.19 -21.87
N LEU A 513 16.40 -34.54 -21.83
CA LEU A 513 15.13 -35.16 -21.48
C LEU A 513 14.14 -34.98 -22.62
N GLU A 514 13.55 -36.08 -23.10
CA GLU A 514 12.49 -36.04 -24.10
C GLU A 514 11.17 -35.57 -23.48
N THR A 515 10.46 -34.67 -24.16
CA THR A 515 9.28 -34.01 -23.61
C THR A 515 8.36 -33.46 -24.70
N ASP A 516 7.06 -33.51 -24.43
CA ASP A 516 6.01 -32.96 -25.29
C ASP A 516 5.59 -31.56 -24.83
N THR A 517 6.03 -31.13 -23.64
CA THR A 517 5.70 -29.82 -23.05
C THR A 517 6.73 -29.38 -22.01
N VAL A 518 7.24 -28.16 -22.13
CA VAL A 518 8.02 -27.47 -21.09
C VAL A 518 7.19 -26.35 -20.46
N VAL A 519 6.94 -26.46 -19.15
CA VAL A 519 6.32 -25.41 -18.34
C VAL A 519 7.41 -24.67 -17.55
N PHE A 520 7.66 -23.42 -17.92
CA PHE A 520 8.55 -22.54 -17.18
C PHE A 520 7.84 -21.95 -15.96
N ALA A 521 8.21 -22.40 -14.76
CA ALA A 521 7.81 -21.85 -13.47
C ALA A 521 8.95 -20.97 -12.90
N THR A 522 9.55 -20.15 -13.76
CA THR A 522 10.81 -19.41 -13.55
C THR A 522 10.63 -18.00 -12.98
N GLY A 523 9.42 -17.65 -12.54
CA GLY A 523 9.12 -16.39 -11.88
C GLY A 523 8.95 -15.22 -12.86
N PHE A 524 9.33 -14.02 -12.42
CA PHE A 524 8.99 -12.78 -13.08
C PHE A 524 10.21 -11.86 -13.14
N VAL A 525 10.17 -10.83 -13.99
CA VAL A 525 11.16 -9.72 -13.99
C VAL A 525 10.95 -8.80 -12.79
N LYS A 526 11.90 -7.89 -12.53
CA LYS A 526 11.78 -6.93 -11.42
C LYS A 526 10.59 -6.01 -11.63
N MET A 527 10.01 -5.47 -10.55
CA MET A 527 8.93 -4.51 -10.74
C MET A 527 9.45 -3.18 -11.28
N ARG A 528 10.69 -2.79 -10.94
CA ARG A 528 11.34 -1.62 -11.57
C ARG A 528 11.38 -1.70 -13.09
N ASP A 529 11.70 -2.87 -13.66
CA ASP A 529 11.73 -3.07 -15.12
C ASP A 529 10.34 -2.78 -15.76
N THR A 530 9.27 -3.26 -15.13
CA THR A 530 7.88 -2.97 -15.58
C THR A 530 7.52 -1.50 -15.40
N ALA A 531 7.91 -0.87 -14.29
CA ALA A 531 7.65 0.54 -14.04
C ALA A 531 8.38 1.44 -15.06
N THR A 532 9.65 1.15 -15.38
CA THR A 532 10.40 1.86 -16.44
C THR A 532 9.67 1.83 -17.78
N LYS A 533 9.07 0.69 -18.17
CA LYS A 533 8.27 0.59 -19.41
C LYS A 533 6.98 1.41 -19.38
N LEU A 534 6.41 1.68 -18.20
CA LEU A 534 5.14 2.37 -18.05
C LEU A 534 5.30 3.88 -17.86
N PHE A 535 6.36 4.34 -17.20
CA PHE A 535 6.58 5.74 -16.87
C PHE A 535 7.82 6.37 -17.52
N GLY A 536 8.67 5.58 -18.18
CA GLY A 536 9.91 6.06 -18.78
C GLY A 536 11.03 6.35 -17.78
N GLU A 537 12.27 6.43 -18.28
CA GLU A 537 13.45 6.64 -17.44
C GLU A 537 13.44 8.00 -16.73
N ASP A 538 12.85 9.05 -17.30
CA ASP A 538 12.82 10.37 -16.69
C ASP A 538 12.14 10.34 -15.32
N ASN A 539 10.95 9.74 -15.22
CA ASN A 539 10.24 9.55 -13.96
C ASN A 539 10.96 8.56 -13.03
N LEU A 540 11.48 7.45 -13.57
CA LEU A 540 12.16 6.42 -12.78
C LEU A 540 13.53 6.86 -12.24
N SER A 541 14.19 7.83 -12.87
CA SER A 541 15.48 8.39 -12.43
C SER A 541 15.36 9.19 -11.13
N ARG A 542 14.17 9.75 -10.86
CA ARG A 542 13.82 10.52 -9.65
C ARG A 542 13.56 9.64 -8.42
N ILE A 543 13.60 8.31 -8.57
CA ILE A 543 13.25 7.35 -7.52
C ILE A 543 14.50 6.79 -6.85
N GLY A 544 14.57 6.91 -5.52
CA GLY A 544 15.71 6.55 -4.68
C GLY A 544 15.89 5.04 -4.40
N TYR A 545 15.12 4.16 -5.06
CA TYR A 545 15.12 2.72 -4.82
C TYR A 545 15.53 1.90 -6.06
N ASP A 546 16.38 0.88 -5.85
CA ASP A 546 16.86 -0.06 -6.87
C ASP A 546 15.78 -1.07 -7.34
N ASP A 547 14.80 -1.34 -6.49
CA ASP A 547 13.54 -2.01 -6.82
C ASP A 547 12.47 -1.63 -5.78
N PHE A 548 11.23 -1.97 -6.07
CA PHE A 548 10.04 -1.60 -5.29
C PHE A 548 9.54 -2.73 -4.36
N TYR A 549 10.38 -3.74 -4.17
CA TYR A 549 10.14 -4.87 -3.27
C TYR A 549 11.47 -5.40 -2.74
N GLY A 550 11.41 -6.23 -1.69
CA GLY A 550 12.58 -6.56 -0.87
C GLY A 550 12.73 -5.60 0.30
N MET A 551 13.74 -5.84 1.13
CA MET A 551 14.01 -5.08 2.36
C MET A 551 15.17 -4.10 2.19
N ASP A 552 15.07 -2.95 2.84
CA ASP A 552 16.18 -2.02 3.07
C ASP A 552 17.00 -2.39 4.34
N GLU A 553 17.93 -1.51 4.73
CA GLU A 553 18.80 -1.71 5.90
C GLU A 553 18.05 -1.61 7.25
N GLU A 554 16.87 -1.00 7.27
CA GLU A 554 15.96 -0.94 8.42
C GLU A 554 15.02 -2.17 8.47
N TYR A 555 15.08 -3.04 7.46
CA TYR A 555 14.16 -4.16 7.20
C TYR A 555 12.73 -3.73 6.81
N GLU A 556 12.54 -2.50 6.34
CA GLU A 556 11.27 -2.05 5.76
C GLU A 556 11.19 -2.36 4.26
N ILE A 557 9.98 -2.44 3.72
CA ILE A 557 9.79 -2.75 2.30
C ILE A 557 10.25 -1.56 1.45
N LYS A 558 11.12 -1.81 0.49
CA LYS A 558 11.65 -0.79 -0.44
C LYS A 558 10.54 -0.15 -1.27
N GLY A 559 10.47 1.18 -1.29
CA GLY A 559 9.64 1.98 -2.20
C GLY A 559 8.11 1.76 -2.18
N SER A 560 7.59 0.86 -1.34
CA SER A 560 6.16 0.51 -1.27
C SER A 560 5.54 1.02 0.03
N TYR A 561 4.39 1.69 -0.09
CA TYR A 561 3.68 2.40 0.99
C TYR A 561 4.52 3.49 1.70
N ARG A 562 5.57 3.97 1.03
CA ARG A 562 6.55 4.97 1.50
C ARG A 562 6.84 5.96 0.37
N PRO A 563 7.35 7.18 0.66
CA PRO A 563 7.78 8.11 -0.38
C PRO A 563 8.87 7.48 -1.24
N THR A 564 8.77 7.59 -2.56
CA THR A 564 9.70 6.95 -3.51
C THR A 564 10.92 7.81 -3.85
N GLY A 565 10.90 9.09 -3.45
CA GLY A 565 11.73 10.17 -4.00
C GLY A 565 11.02 10.97 -5.10
N HIS A 566 10.05 10.36 -5.80
CA HIS A 566 9.19 11.07 -6.75
C HIS A 566 7.95 11.63 -6.05
N PRO A 567 7.64 12.94 -6.16
CA PRO A 567 6.54 13.58 -5.42
C PRO A 567 5.15 13.01 -5.79
N GLY A 568 4.92 12.73 -7.08
CA GLY A 568 3.65 12.21 -7.58
C GLY A 568 3.51 10.68 -7.73
N LEU A 569 4.56 9.86 -7.51
CA LEU A 569 4.55 8.43 -7.89
C LEU A 569 4.81 7.52 -6.69
N TRP A 570 3.88 6.60 -6.45
CA TRP A 570 3.82 5.73 -5.27
C TRP A 570 3.60 4.28 -5.68
N PHE A 571 4.00 3.33 -4.83
CA PHE A 571 3.77 1.91 -5.06
C PHE A 571 3.05 1.27 -3.87
N GLY A 572 2.12 0.36 -4.16
CA GLY A 572 1.44 -0.48 -3.18
C GLY A 572 1.57 -1.94 -3.60
N THR A 573 2.47 -2.68 -2.95
CA THR A 573 2.79 -4.07 -3.34
C THR A 573 2.74 -5.04 -2.14
N GLY A 574 3.18 -6.26 -2.34
CA GLY A 574 3.27 -7.27 -1.29
C GLY A 574 2.04 -8.14 -1.16
N VAL A 575 2.02 -8.90 -0.08
CA VAL A 575 0.98 -9.87 0.26
C VAL A 575 -0.20 -9.18 0.97
N MET A 576 -1.36 -9.85 1.02
CA MET A 576 -2.58 -9.32 1.61
C MET A 576 -2.39 -8.81 3.05
N VAL A 577 -1.62 -9.55 3.88
CA VAL A 577 -1.33 -9.20 5.28
C VAL A 577 -0.49 -7.93 5.44
N THR A 578 0.25 -7.51 4.40
CA THR A 578 0.87 -6.17 4.35
C THR A 578 -0.08 -5.15 3.73
N ALA A 579 -0.79 -5.51 2.65
CA ALA A 579 -1.64 -4.57 1.92
C ALA A 579 -2.78 -3.99 2.77
N ARG A 580 -3.42 -4.81 3.63
CA ARG A 580 -4.52 -4.36 4.50
C ARG A 580 -4.11 -3.22 5.46
N PRO A 581 -3.13 -3.39 6.37
CA PRO A 581 -2.71 -2.31 7.26
C PRO A 581 -2.00 -1.16 6.52
N MET A 582 -1.15 -1.46 5.53
CA MET A 582 -0.32 -0.44 4.89
C MET A 582 -1.11 0.44 3.90
N ALA A 583 -2.25 -0.02 3.38
CA ALA A 583 -3.14 0.80 2.56
C ALA A 583 -3.64 2.05 3.32
N LYS A 584 -4.01 1.90 4.60
CA LYS A 584 -4.42 3.04 5.45
C LYS A 584 -3.25 4.00 5.69
N LEU A 585 -2.05 3.48 6.01
CA LEU A 585 -0.86 4.32 6.19
C LEU A 585 -0.45 5.07 4.90
N LEU A 586 -0.61 4.47 3.72
CA LEU A 586 -0.38 5.17 2.46
C LEU A 586 -1.45 6.26 2.22
N ALA A 587 -2.73 5.97 2.45
CA ALA A 587 -3.79 6.96 2.33
C ALA A 587 -3.58 8.16 3.29
N LEU A 588 -3.10 7.91 4.51
CA LEU A 588 -2.72 8.95 5.47
C LEU A 588 -1.52 9.78 5.01
N GLN A 589 -0.50 9.18 4.37
CA GLN A 589 0.62 9.94 3.77
C GLN A 589 0.15 10.85 2.63
N LEU A 590 -0.66 10.33 1.71
CA LEU A 590 -1.23 11.14 0.61
C LEU A 590 -2.11 12.27 1.16
N LYS A 591 -2.96 11.97 2.15
CA LYS A 591 -3.77 12.98 2.83
C LYS A 591 -2.93 14.03 3.55
N ALA A 592 -1.86 13.63 4.22
CA ALA A 592 -0.93 14.52 4.90
C ALA A 592 -0.24 15.48 3.91
N ILE A 593 0.12 15.01 2.71
CA ILE A 593 0.63 15.87 1.64
C ILE A 593 -0.43 16.89 1.22
N ASP A 594 -1.63 16.43 0.83
CA ASP A 594 -2.73 17.29 0.40
C ASP A 594 -3.07 18.40 1.43
N VAL A 595 -3.11 18.07 2.73
CA VAL A 595 -3.52 19.04 3.75
C VAL A 595 -2.36 19.86 4.33
N LEU A 596 -1.18 19.28 4.54
CA LEU A 596 -0.05 19.98 5.18
C LEU A 596 0.75 20.84 4.18
N VAL A 597 0.89 20.41 2.92
CA VAL A 597 1.51 21.25 1.88
C VAL A 597 0.61 22.43 1.52
N ALA A 598 -0.72 22.24 1.52
CA ALA A 598 -1.67 23.35 1.37
C ALA A 598 -1.53 24.43 2.47
N PHE A 599 -1.11 24.06 3.69
CA PHE A 599 -0.82 25.04 4.74
C PHE A 599 0.46 25.86 4.48
N SER A 600 1.50 25.29 3.87
CA SER A 600 2.66 26.09 3.40
C SER A 600 2.26 27.03 2.26
N PHE A 601 1.41 26.60 1.33
CA PHE A 601 0.90 27.47 0.25
C PHE A 601 0.01 28.62 0.75
N LEU A 602 -0.89 28.36 1.72
CA LEU A 602 -1.70 29.41 2.35
C LEU A 602 -0.86 30.40 3.19
N SER A 603 0.32 29.98 3.65
CA SER A 603 1.29 30.88 4.30
C SER A 603 1.98 31.82 3.31
N TYR A 604 2.15 31.39 2.05
CA TYR A 604 2.81 32.16 0.99
C TYR A 604 1.97 33.36 0.52
N PHE A 605 0.65 33.17 0.42
CA PHE A 605 -0.29 34.25 0.05
C PHE A 605 -0.54 35.30 1.16
N HIS A 606 0.17 35.23 2.29
CA HIS A 606 0.13 36.25 3.34
C HIS A 606 1.43 37.08 3.44
N PHE A 607 2.39 36.91 2.51
CA PHE A 607 3.70 37.56 2.59
C PHE A 607 4.22 38.20 1.28
N GLU A 608 3.33 38.72 0.44
CA GLU A 608 3.68 39.76 -0.55
C GLU A 608 2.78 40.99 -0.40
N HIS A 609 3.04 41.79 0.64
CA HIS A 609 2.96 43.28 0.65
C HIS A 609 3.15 43.80 2.08
N HIS A 610 4.36 44.28 2.40
CA HIS A 610 4.61 45.06 3.62
C HIS A 610 5.48 46.28 3.29
N GLU A 611 4.86 47.47 3.28
CA GLU A 611 5.53 48.69 3.73
C GLU A 611 5.19 48.92 5.22
N PRO A 612 6.09 49.55 6.01
CA PRO A 612 5.93 49.63 7.47
C PRO A 612 5.25 50.91 7.96
N SER A 613 4.18 50.80 8.76
CA SER A 613 3.64 51.92 9.56
C SER A 613 2.89 51.49 10.84
N ILE A 614 3.59 51.55 11.98
CA ILE A 614 3.15 52.02 13.31
C ILE A 614 1.70 51.72 13.80
N TYR A 615 1.61 50.78 14.77
CA TYR A 615 0.66 50.49 15.90
C TYR A 615 -0.56 51.41 16.23
N PRO A 616 -1.61 50.96 17.01
CA PRO A 616 -1.71 49.74 17.86
C PRO A 616 -3.04 48.92 17.93
N SER A 617 -2.93 47.72 18.54
CA SER A 617 -3.95 46.92 19.26
C SER A 617 -5.03 46.11 18.48
N PRO A 618 -5.54 44.99 19.02
CA PRO A 618 -6.20 43.95 18.23
C PRO A 618 -7.69 43.74 18.59
N ASP A 619 -8.57 44.48 17.93
CA ASP A 619 -9.99 44.19 17.75
C ASP A 619 -10.42 44.80 16.40
N LEU A 620 -11.36 44.18 15.68
CA LEU A 620 -11.71 44.43 14.26
C LEU A 620 -10.66 43.98 13.22
N LEU A 621 -10.66 42.67 12.90
CA LEU A 621 -9.96 42.13 11.72
C LEU A 621 -10.86 41.21 10.87
N PHE A 622 -12.10 41.67 10.69
CA PHE A 622 -13.05 41.28 9.64
C PHE A 622 -13.55 42.59 8.99
N ILE A 623 -13.89 42.58 7.70
CA ILE A 623 -14.27 43.74 6.83
C ILE A 623 -13.14 44.33 5.93
N GLN A 624 -11.86 43.97 6.10
CA GLN A 624 -10.78 44.52 5.23
C GLN A 624 -10.31 43.61 4.08
N VAL A 625 -10.83 42.39 3.95
CA VAL A 625 -10.45 41.42 2.89
C VAL A 625 -11.31 41.53 1.62
N LEU A 626 -12.41 42.30 1.64
CA LEU A 626 -13.36 42.41 0.52
C LEU A 626 -13.22 43.67 -0.35
N ILE A 627 -12.26 44.56 -0.08
CA ILE A 627 -12.08 45.83 -0.81
C ILE A 627 -10.64 46.00 -1.35
N GLN A 628 -10.08 44.93 -1.92
CA GLN A 628 -8.80 44.96 -2.65
C GLN A 628 -8.90 44.59 -4.15
N PRO A 629 -9.85 43.74 -4.62
CA PRO A 629 -9.98 43.45 -6.06
C PRO A 629 -10.53 44.61 -6.93
N LEU A 630 -11.04 45.69 -6.34
CA LEU A 630 -11.77 46.75 -7.06
C LEU A 630 -10.96 48.01 -7.38
N ASP A 631 -9.86 48.29 -6.68
CA ASP A 631 -9.03 49.48 -6.98
C ASP A 631 -7.99 49.22 -8.08
N MET A 632 -7.54 47.96 -8.24
CA MET A 632 -6.58 47.60 -9.29
C MET A 632 -7.18 47.63 -10.72
N MET A 633 -8.51 47.74 -10.84
CA MET A 633 -9.21 47.98 -12.11
C MET A 633 -9.55 49.46 -12.38
N ARG A 634 -9.17 50.40 -11.50
CA ARG A 634 -9.45 51.84 -11.68
C ARG A 634 -8.30 52.66 -12.29
N THR A 635 -7.08 52.14 -12.33
CA THR A 635 -5.86 52.92 -12.63
C THR A 635 -5.20 52.65 -13.99
N THR A 636 -5.82 51.86 -14.89
CA THR A 636 -5.32 51.60 -16.25
C THR A 636 -6.29 52.02 -17.35
N SER A 637 -6.76 53.29 -17.31
CA SER A 637 -7.43 53.94 -18.46
C SER A 637 -7.46 55.48 -18.39
N ALA A 638 -6.32 56.15 -18.61
CA ALA A 638 -6.24 57.49 -19.19
C ALA A 638 -4.76 57.87 -19.47
N ALA A 639 -4.49 58.43 -20.66
CA ALA A 639 -3.15 58.69 -21.22
C ALA A 639 -2.31 57.39 -21.46
N VAL A 640 -1.75 57.11 -22.64
CA VAL A 640 -1.47 57.96 -23.82
C VAL A 640 -1.93 57.26 -25.11
N VAL A 641 -2.98 57.78 -25.74
CA VAL A 641 -3.27 57.56 -27.17
C VAL A 641 -3.35 58.92 -27.84
N SER A 642 -2.18 59.49 -28.20
CA SER A 642 -2.01 60.52 -29.24
C SER A 642 -0.56 61.03 -29.26
N THR A 643 0.30 60.40 -30.07
CA THR A 643 1.48 60.95 -30.80
C THR A 643 2.02 59.78 -31.65
N LEU A 644 1.64 59.68 -32.93
CA LEU A 644 2.50 59.98 -34.09
C LEU A 644 3.87 59.25 -34.03
N LEU A 645 4.07 58.14 -34.77
CA LEU A 645 4.43 58.04 -36.21
C LEU A 645 5.96 58.06 -36.46
N PHE A 646 6.41 57.20 -37.41
CA PHE A 646 7.82 56.92 -37.83
C PHE A 646 8.66 56.10 -36.81
N VAL A 647 9.53 55.12 -37.18
CA VAL A 647 10.18 54.77 -38.47
C VAL A 647 10.16 53.24 -38.76
N ALA A 648 10.13 52.91 -40.07
CA ALA A 648 10.38 51.67 -40.82
C ALA A 648 10.92 50.35 -40.20
N ALA A 649 10.50 49.24 -40.85
CA ALA A 649 11.13 47.91 -40.86
C ALA A 649 11.99 47.73 -42.16
N PRO A 650 12.39 46.53 -42.64
CA PRO A 650 12.87 45.26 -42.02
C PRO A 650 14.14 44.66 -42.70
N ALA A 651 14.74 43.59 -42.15
CA ALA A 651 15.42 42.44 -42.84
C ALA A 651 15.96 41.44 -41.77
N LEU A 652 15.89 40.11 -41.80
CA LEU A 652 15.98 39.00 -42.79
C LEU A 652 17.35 38.27 -42.87
N SER A 653 17.28 36.94 -43.06
CA SER A 653 18.31 35.95 -43.48
C SER A 653 19.48 35.50 -42.57
N ALA A 654 19.29 34.39 -41.83
CA ALA A 654 19.81 33.01 -42.11
C ALA A 654 21.37 32.73 -42.25
N PRO A 655 21.86 31.48 -42.49
CA PRO A 655 22.39 30.58 -41.43
C PRO A 655 23.77 29.91 -41.76
N PHE A 656 24.03 28.68 -41.24
CA PHE A 656 25.24 27.79 -41.34
C PHE A 656 26.35 28.03 -40.29
N GLY A 657 27.09 27.02 -39.78
CA GLY A 657 27.05 25.56 -39.98
C GLY A 657 28.07 24.79 -39.09
N ALA A 658 28.06 23.45 -39.14
CA ALA A 658 29.08 22.53 -38.58
C ALA A 658 29.98 21.97 -39.73
N PRO A 659 31.01 21.09 -39.55
CA PRO A 659 31.45 20.35 -38.34
C PRO A 659 33.00 20.15 -38.14
N GLY A 660 33.39 19.55 -37.00
CA GLY A 660 34.52 18.59 -36.91
C GLY A 660 35.92 19.09 -36.48
N GLY A 661 36.67 18.23 -35.79
CA GLY A 661 38.13 18.38 -35.54
C GLY A 661 38.60 18.03 -34.13
N SER A 662 39.50 17.06 -33.99
CA SER A 662 40.06 16.55 -32.72
C SER A 662 41.54 16.93 -32.53
N LEU A 663 42.00 17.06 -31.27
CA LEU A 663 43.22 16.38 -30.76
C LEU A 663 43.55 16.68 -29.27
N GLN A 664 44.35 15.77 -28.69
CA GLN A 664 44.87 15.68 -27.31
C GLN A 664 45.73 16.91 -26.92
N HIS A 665 46.00 17.30 -25.67
CA HIS A 665 46.34 16.58 -24.41
C HIS A 665 46.02 17.48 -23.18
N GLN A 666 46.22 17.16 -21.88
CA GLN A 666 46.88 16.02 -21.20
C GLN A 666 46.11 15.61 -19.89
N GLY A 667 46.81 15.24 -18.80
CA GLY A 667 46.30 14.97 -17.45
C GLY A 667 47.21 15.63 -16.37
N PRO A 668 47.09 15.31 -15.06
CA PRO A 668 46.98 13.93 -14.54
C PRO A 668 45.85 13.68 -13.53
N SER A 669 45.71 12.42 -13.11
CA SER A 669 44.63 11.90 -12.23
C SER A 669 45.15 11.40 -10.88
N ALA A 670 44.23 11.11 -9.94
CA ALA A 670 44.47 10.12 -8.88
C ALA A 670 43.16 9.43 -8.43
N LYS A 671 43.13 8.10 -8.52
CA LYS A 671 42.29 7.20 -7.69
C LYS A 671 43.10 6.78 -6.45
N PRO A 672 42.49 6.04 -5.51
CA PRO A 672 43.16 4.83 -5.02
C PRO A 672 42.41 3.53 -5.34
N LEU A 673 43.20 2.48 -5.54
CA LEU A 673 42.83 1.07 -5.58
C LEU A 673 43.10 0.47 -4.19
N TYR A 674 42.49 -0.65 -3.80
CA TYR A 674 43.25 -1.78 -3.21
C TYR A 674 42.41 -3.07 -3.07
N GLN A 675 43.01 -4.20 -3.47
CA GLN A 675 42.59 -5.55 -3.07
C GLN A 675 43.81 -6.48 -2.98
N ALA A 676 43.68 -7.50 -2.13
CA ALA A 676 44.44 -8.77 -2.08
C ALA A 676 45.92 -8.81 -1.65
N ILE A 677 46.17 -9.44 -0.49
CA ILE A 677 47.27 -10.38 -0.22
C ILE A 677 46.68 -11.61 0.52
N LYS A 678 47.22 -12.82 0.29
CA LYS A 678 46.79 -14.09 0.93
C LYS A 678 47.94 -14.77 1.68
N GLN A 679 47.66 -15.27 2.89
CA GLN A 679 48.22 -16.50 3.53
C GLN A 679 49.75 -16.59 3.80
N PRO A 680 50.23 -17.60 4.57
CA PRO A 680 49.67 -18.24 5.77
C PRO A 680 50.72 -18.39 6.91
N LEU A 681 50.30 -18.75 8.13
CA LEU A 681 51.20 -19.38 9.12
C LEU A 681 50.46 -20.43 9.97
N GLN A 682 51.05 -21.62 10.06
CA GLN A 682 50.69 -22.71 10.97
C GLN A 682 51.79 -22.90 12.03
N ASN A 683 51.46 -23.68 13.07
CA ASN A 683 52.27 -24.24 14.17
C ASN A 683 52.02 -23.56 15.53
N GLY A 684 51.73 -24.30 16.61
CA GLY A 684 51.50 -25.75 16.70
C GLY A 684 51.27 -26.18 18.16
N GLY A 685 50.68 -27.37 18.40
CA GLY A 685 50.42 -27.83 19.77
C GLY A 685 49.55 -29.08 19.88
N ARG A 686 50.06 -30.24 19.49
CA ARG A 686 49.42 -31.54 19.79
C ARG A 686 49.43 -31.80 21.30
N ARG A 687 48.34 -32.37 21.84
CA ARG A 687 48.45 -33.60 22.66
C ARG A 687 47.16 -34.40 22.69
N SER A 688 47.29 -35.65 22.29
CA SER A 688 46.29 -36.72 22.39
C SER A 688 46.13 -37.21 23.83
N ARG A 689 44.95 -37.74 24.17
CA ARG A 689 44.83 -38.99 24.92
C ARG A 689 43.47 -39.65 24.66
N SER A 690 43.52 -40.93 24.32
CA SER A 690 42.41 -41.87 24.39
C SER A 690 42.10 -42.23 25.85
N LEU A 691 40.93 -42.84 26.08
CA LEU A 691 40.81 -44.10 26.81
C LEU A 691 39.41 -44.69 26.56
N ASP A 692 39.38 -46.00 26.35
CA ASP A 692 38.18 -46.80 26.06
C ASP A 692 37.61 -47.44 27.34
N ASP A 693 36.31 -47.77 27.27
CA ASP A 693 35.62 -48.94 27.85
C ASP A 693 35.60 -49.29 29.37
N ALA A 694 34.60 -50.14 29.69
CA ALA A 694 34.22 -50.76 30.98
C ALA A 694 33.44 -49.84 31.98
N GLU A 695 32.37 -50.29 32.65
CA GLU A 695 31.76 -51.63 32.71
C GLU A 695 30.23 -51.60 33.07
N LEU A 696 29.59 -52.77 33.15
CA LEU A 696 28.14 -52.97 33.02
C LEU A 696 27.35 -53.23 34.34
N THR A 697 26.16 -52.62 34.44
CA THR A 697 24.90 -53.17 35.06
C THR A 697 24.86 -53.50 36.58
N PRO A 698 23.68 -53.84 37.15
CA PRO A 698 22.37 -53.19 37.03
C PRO A 698 21.68 -52.98 38.40
N LEU A 699 20.65 -52.13 38.46
CA LEU A 699 19.54 -52.32 39.40
C LEU A 699 18.22 -51.87 38.75
N ALA A 700 17.19 -52.68 38.91
CA ALA A 700 15.85 -52.42 38.38
C ALA A 700 14.90 -52.12 39.53
N GLU A 701 14.07 -51.10 39.38
CA GLU A 701 12.77 -51.04 40.05
C GLU A 701 11.74 -50.47 39.08
N ARG A 702 10.49 -50.91 39.25
CA ARG A 702 9.41 -50.72 38.27
C ARG A 702 8.46 -49.65 38.77
N ASP A 703 8.08 -48.74 37.88
CA ASP A 703 6.79 -48.04 37.96
C ASP A 703 6.10 -48.10 36.59
N GLU A 704 4.84 -48.50 36.59
CA GLU A 704 4.03 -48.60 35.37
C GLU A 704 3.49 -47.21 34.96
N PRO A 705 3.49 -46.86 33.65
CA PRO A 705 2.77 -45.69 33.19
C PRO A 705 1.24 -45.95 33.22
N PRO A 706 0.41 -44.95 33.61
CA PRO A 706 -1.03 -45.14 33.74
C PRO A 706 -1.71 -45.41 32.39
N LYS A 707 -2.71 -46.31 32.39
CA LYS A 707 -3.54 -46.61 31.22
C LYS A 707 -4.28 -45.37 30.70
N PRO A 708 -4.39 -45.19 29.36
CA PRO A 708 -5.25 -44.15 28.79
C PRO A 708 -6.73 -44.42 29.06
N ALA A 709 -7.49 -43.35 29.33
CA ALA A 709 -8.93 -43.40 29.57
C ALA A 709 -9.71 -43.79 28.29
N ALA A 710 -10.84 -44.47 28.46
CA ALA A 710 -11.69 -44.91 27.37
C ALA A 710 -12.41 -43.74 26.66
N PRO A 711 -12.65 -43.83 25.34
CA PRO A 711 -13.37 -42.79 24.60
C PRO A 711 -14.86 -42.73 24.96
N ALA A 712 -15.41 -41.52 24.98
CA ALA A 712 -16.84 -41.28 25.22
C ALA A 712 -17.73 -41.82 24.06
N PRO A 713 -18.98 -42.23 24.34
CA PRO A 713 -19.85 -42.86 23.36
C PRO A 713 -20.33 -41.88 22.27
N ALA A 714 -20.52 -42.40 21.05
CA ALA A 714 -20.99 -41.64 19.90
C ALA A 714 -22.47 -41.20 20.03
N PRO A 715 -22.85 -40.02 19.53
CA PRO A 715 -24.25 -39.59 19.50
C PRO A 715 -25.08 -40.39 18.49
N ALA A 716 -26.35 -40.60 18.82
CA ALA A 716 -27.31 -41.35 18.00
C ALA A 716 -27.63 -40.64 16.65
N PRO A 717 -28.00 -41.40 15.60
CA PRO A 717 -28.26 -40.83 14.28
C PRO A 717 -29.54 -39.99 14.25
N ALA A 718 -29.44 -38.77 13.73
CA ALA A 718 -30.59 -37.91 13.45
C ALA A 718 -31.40 -38.40 12.23
N ALA A 719 -32.69 -38.10 12.23
CA ALA A 719 -33.66 -38.65 11.28
C ALA A 719 -33.47 -38.18 9.81
N ALA A 720 -33.97 -39.00 8.88
CA ALA A 720 -33.90 -38.74 7.45
C ALA A 720 -34.69 -37.47 7.03
N PRO A 721 -34.13 -36.61 6.16
CA PRO A 721 -34.88 -35.49 5.59
C PRO A 721 -35.89 -35.96 4.54
N ALA A 722 -37.05 -35.31 4.51
CA ALA A 722 -38.15 -35.62 3.61
C ALA A 722 -37.86 -35.27 2.13
N ALA A 723 -38.67 -35.82 1.23
CA ALA A 723 -38.49 -35.72 -0.22
C ALA A 723 -38.48 -34.28 -0.76
N ALA A 724 -37.62 -34.05 -1.75
CA ALA A 724 -37.49 -32.76 -2.42
C ALA A 724 -38.71 -32.44 -3.32
N PRO A 725 -39.22 -31.19 -3.33
CA PRO A 725 -40.19 -30.74 -4.32
C PRO A 725 -39.53 -30.62 -5.72
N LYS A 726 -40.31 -30.90 -6.76
CA LYS A 726 -39.85 -30.87 -8.17
C LYS A 726 -39.33 -29.48 -8.57
N PRO A 727 -38.31 -29.38 -9.45
CA PRO A 727 -37.88 -28.10 -10.01
C PRO A 727 -38.98 -27.49 -10.88
N ALA A 728 -39.23 -26.19 -10.68
CA ALA A 728 -40.16 -25.42 -11.49
C ALA A 728 -39.62 -25.19 -12.92
N SER A 729 -40.54 -25.03 -13.87
CA SER A 729 -40.27 -24.89 -15.30
C SER A 729 -39.44 -23.66 -15.66
N ALA A 730 -38.58 -23.80 -16.68
CA ALA A 730 -37.83 -22.70 -17.27
C ALA A 730 -38.73 -21.60 -17.84
N PRO A 731 -38.35 -20.31 -17.74
CA PRO A 731 -39.05 -19.24 -18.44
C PRO A 731 -38.76 -19.28 -19.95
N ALA A 732 -39.82 -19.09 -20.75
CA ALA A 732 -39.76 -19.04 -22.21
C ALA A 732 -39.11 -17.73 -22.72
N PRO A 733 -38.53 -17.70 -23.94
CA PRO A 733 -37.87 -16.52 -24.48
C PRO A 733 -38.87 -15.42 -24.88
N VAL A 734 -38.52 -14.17 -24.59
CA VAL A 734 -39.27 -12.95 -25.00
C VAL A 734 -38.47 -12.22 -26.09
N PRO A 735 -39.10 -11.70 -27.15
CA PRO A 735 -38.44 -11.61 -28.45
C PRO A 735 -37.67 -10.32 -28.72
N ALA A 736 -36.71 -10.42 -29.64
CA ALA A 736 -36.01 -9.27 -30.20
C ALA A 736 -36.94 -8.41 -31.08
N SER A 737 -37.14 -7.14 -30.71
CA SER A 737 -37.33 -6.05 -31.68
C SER A 737 -37.27 -4.67 -31.03
N PHE A 738 -36.21 -3.90 -31.31
CA PHE A 738 -36.28 -2.44 -31.27
C PHE A 738 -35.59 -1.87 -32.51
N LYS A 739 -36.32 -1.01 -33.24
CA LYS A 739 -35.88 -0.46 -34.52
C LYS A 739 -35.04 0.80 -34.30
N VAL A 740 -33.87 0.86 -34.93
CA VAL A 740 -33.06 2.09 -35.04
C VAL A 740 -33.68 3.01 -36.11
N PRO A 741 -33.95 4.30 -35.82
CA PRO A 741 -34.31 5.27 -36.85
C PRO A 741 -33.11 5.59 -37.75
N LYS A 742 -33.26 5.42 -39.07
CA LYS A 742 -32.36 6.01 -40.07
C LYS A 742 -32.79 7.44 -40.38
N ILE A 743 -31.84 8.37 -40.38
CA ILE A 743 -31.95 9.68 -41.07
C ILE A 743 -30.69 9.82 -41.97
N PRO A 744 -30.81 10.39 -43.19
CA PRO A 744 -29.91 10.03 -44.30
C PRO A 744 -28.64 10.88 -44.37
N GLY A 745 -27.62 10.33 -45.04
CA GLY A 745 -26.30 10.96 -45.15
C GLY A 745 -26.13 11.91 -46.35
N SER A 746 -24.93 12.46 -46.45
CA SER A 746 -24.41 13.10 -47.67
C SER A 746 -22.94 12.70 -47.91
N LYS A 747 -22.51 12.79 -49.17
CA LYS A 747 -21.19 12.31 -49.66
C LYS A 747 -20.10 13.40 -49.53
N PRO A 748 -18.80 13.05 -49.64
CA PRO A 748 -17.69 13.94 -49.28
C PRO A 748 -17.36 14.99 -50.34
N ALA A 749 -16.78 16.11 -49.91
CA ALA A 749 -16.18 17.12 -50.78
C ALA A 749 -14.68 17.31 -50.44
N LYS A 750 -13.85 17.47 -51.48
CA LYS A 750 -12.42 17.77 -51.37
C LYS A 750 -12.16 19.27 -51.58
N GLY A 751 -11.22 19.83 -50.80
CA GLY A 751 -10.33 20.91 -51.24
C GLY A 751 -10.85 22.35 -51.16
N GLY A 752 -9.97 23.26 -50.72
CA GLY A 752 -10.20 24.71 -50.73
C GLY A 752 -9.35 25.42 -49.67
N LYS A 753 -8.65 26.49 -50.04
CA LYS A 753 -7.80 27.31 -49.16
C LYS A 753 -8.47 28.65 -48.81
N THR A 754 -8.02 29.26 -47.71
CA THR A 754 -8.02 30.71 -47.38
C THR A 754 -9.35 31.48 -47.27
N GLY A 755 -9.54 32.24 -46.16
CA GLY A 755 -10.43 33.42 -46.18
C GLY A 755 -10.94 33.97 -44.83
N SER A 756 -10.41 35.13 -44.44
CA SER A 756 -10.98 36.15 -43.52
C SER A 756 -11.29 35.83 -42.04
N SER A 757 -10.52 36.51 -41.19
CA SER A 757 -10.96 37.05 -39.89
C SER A 757 -12.10 38.07 -40.06
N GLY A 758 -13.05 38.11 -39.13
CA GLY A 758 -14.11 39.15 -39.13
C GLY A 758 -15.21 38.99 -38.07
N ALA A 759 -15.58 37.76 -37.71
CA ALA A 759 -16.74 37.53 -36.84
C ALA A 759 -16.48 37.68 -35.32
N PHE A 760 -15.23 37.51 -34.85
CA PHE A 760 -14.94 37.41 -33.41
C PHE A 760 -14.96 38.76 -32.67
N GLY A 761 -14.57 39.86 -33.34
CA GLY A 761 -14.51 41.19 -32.72
C GLY A 761 -15.88 41.81 -32.40
N HIS A 762 -16.93 41.43 -33.12
CA HIS A 762 -18.26 42.02 -32.96
C HIS A 762 -19.09 41.38 -31.82
N ALA A 763 -18.69 40.18 -31.35
CA ALA A 763 -19.32 39.52 -30.20
C ALA A 763 -18.79 40.09 -28.86
N ILE A 764 -17.47 40.21 -28.73
CA ILE A 764 -16.82 40.70 -27.50
C ILE A 764 -17.24 42.15 -27.18
N GLY A 765 -17.38 43.00 -28.20
CA GLY A 765 -17.82 44.40 -28.02
C GLY A 765 -19.26 44.57 -27.52
N LYS A 766 -20.14 43.56 -27.67
CA LYS A 766 -21.52 43.62 -27.15
C LYS A 766 -21.64 43.17 -25.70
N ILE A 767 -20.82 42.21 -25.28
CA ILE A 767 -20.80 41.71 -23.90
C ILE A 767 -20.24 42.79 -22.95
N GLY A 768 -19.13 43.46 -23.33
CA GLY A 768 -18.54 44.52 -22.51
C GLY A 768 -19.47 45.73 -22.30
N ASN A 769 -20.29 46.09 -23.29
CA ASN A 769 -21.20 47.24 -23.19
C ASN A 769 -22.42 46.95 -22.29
N ALA A 770 -22.86 45.69 -22.17
CA ALA A 770 -23.94 45.32 -21.25
C ALA A 770 -23.48 45.39 -19.78
N ALA A 771 -22.28 44.89 -19.48
CA ALA A 771 -21.70 44.93 -18.14
C ALA A 771 -21.41 46.37 -17.63
N LEU A 772 -21.06 47.29 -18.53
CA LEU A 772 -20.86 48.70 -18.18
C LEU A 772 -22.16 49.46 -17.87
N GLN A 773 -23.32 48.98 -18.33
CA GLN A 773 -24.62 49.64 -18.10
C GLN A 773 -25.30 49.23 -16.78
N SER A 774 -24.95 48.08 -16.20
CA SER A 774 -25.50 47.61 -14.91
C SER A 774 -24.75 48.11 -13.68
N LEU A 775 -23.48 48.50 -13.82
CA LEU A 775 -22.61 48.94 -12.73
C LEU A 775 -23.18 50.08 -11.84
N PRO A 776 -23.83 51.14 -12.38
CA PRO A 776 -24.38 52.22 -11.56
C PRO A 776 -25.52 51.79 -10.62
N ASN A 777 -26.29 50.77 -11.02
CA ASN A 777 -27.41 50.26 -10.21
C ASN A 777 -26.90 49.44 -9.02
N LEU A 778 -25.84 48.64 -9.22
CA LEU A 778 -25.14 47.90 -8.17
C LEU A 778 -24.53 48.84 -7.11
N ILE A 779 -23.93 49.95 -7.54
CA ILE A 779 -23.36 50.96 -6.63
C ILE A 779 -24.46 51.66 -5.80
N ASN A 780 -25.60 51.98 -6.41
CA ASN A 780 -26.74 52.56 -5.68
C ASN A 780 -27.37 51.59 -4.68
N ALA A 781 -27.50 50.30 -5.01
CA ALA A 781 -28.01 49.28 -4.10
C ALA A 781 -27.10 49.11 -2.86
N ALA A 782 -25.78 49.00 -3.08
CA ALA A 782 -24.80 48.93 -1.99
C ALA A 782 -24.81 50.20 -1.11
N SER A 783 -24.96 51.38 -1.71
CA SER A 783 -25.05 52.64 -0.96
C SER A 783 -26.32 52.75 -0.13
N GLN A 784 -27.46 52.21 -0.59
CA GLN A 784 -28.71 52.20 0.18
C GLN A 784 -28.62 51.25 1.39
N LEU A 785 -28.03 50.07 1.22
CA LEU A 785 -27.78 49.12 2.31
C LEU A 785 -26.88 49.73 3.40
N GLY A 786 -25.77 50.38 3.02
CA GLY A 786 -24.89 51.08 3.96
C GLY A 786 -25.59 52.21 4.73
N SER A 787 -26.44 52.98 4.05
CA SER A 787 -27.21 54.06 4.71
C SER A 787 -28.29 53.55 5.67
N THR A 788 -28.89 52.39 5.39
CA THR A 788 -29.88 51.75 6.27
C THR A 788 -29.23 51.26 7.56
N TYR A 789 -28.02 50.69 7.46
CA TYR A 789 -27.24 50.20 8.61
C TYR A 789 -26.78 51.32 9.55
N MET A 790 -26.45 52.52 9.03
CA MET A 790 -26.09 53.67 9.89
C MET A 790 -27.29 54.35 10.56
N MET A 791 -28.51 54.22 10.04
CA MET A 791 -29.71 54.82 10.67
C MET A 791 -30.21 54.02 11.88
N THR A 792 -29.90 52.73 12.01
CA THR A 792 -30.42 51.87 13.09
C THR A 792 -29.55 51.87 14.35
N HIS A 793 -28.28 52.29 14.30
CA HIS A 793 -27.35 52.26 15.45
C HIS A 793 -26.45 53.52 15.59
N PRO A 794 -26.93 54.60 16.23
CA PRO A 794 -26.10 55.72 16.65
C PRO A 794 -25.34 55.44 17.97
N ALA A 795 -24.20 56.11 18.16
CA ALA A 795 -23.29 55.88 19.29
C ALA A 795 -23.76 56.45 20.66
N ALA A 796 -23.36 55.75 21.73
CA ALA A 796 -23.85 55.79 23.10
C ALA A 796 -23.85 57.13 23.88
N GLN A 797 -24.73 57.22 24.90
CA GLN A 797 -24.40 57.57 26.30
C GLN A 797 -25.56 57.17 27.29
N PRO A 798 -25.37 57.16 28.63
CA PRO A 798 -25.79 55.99 29.44
C PRO A 798 -27.01 56.17 30.38
N ALA A 799 -27.80 55.11 30.56
CA ALA A 799 -28.65 54.89 31.73
C ALA A 799 -29.04 53.41 31.95
N ALA A 800 -29.02 52.98 33.21
CA ALA A 800 -29.70 51.82 33.83
C ALA A 800 -29.85 50.48 33.05
N ALA A 801 -29.21 49.42 33.55
CA ALA A 801 -29.32 48.06 33.03
C ALA A 801 -30.63 47.33 33.43
N PRO A 802 -31.12 46.44 32.56
CA PRO A 802 -31.70 45.15 32.95
C PRO A 802 -30.81 43.95 32.54
N ALA A 803 -31.14 42.76 33.06
CA ALA A 803 -30.27 41.58 33.11
C ALA A 803 -29.82 41.01 31.74
N PRO A 804 -28.64 40.34 31.66
CA PRO A 804 -28.13 39.77 30.42
C PRO A 804 -28.91 38.52 29.99
N ALA A 805 -29.20 38.41 28.69
CA ALA A 805 -29.60 37.17 28.05
C ALA A 805 -28.40 36.18 27.99
N SER A 806 -28.68 34.88 27.93
CA SER A 806 -27.64 33.84 27.91
C SER A 806 -26.82 33.86 26.61
N PRO A 807 -25.51 33.52 26.65
CA PRO A 807 -24.62 33.57 25.48
C PRO A 807 -25.16 32.78 24.26
N GLN A 808 -25.71 31.59 24.52
CA GLN A 808 -26.29 30.70 23.51
C GLN A 808 -27.43 31.32 22.68
N ARG A 809 -28.10 32.38 23.18
CA ARG A 809 -29.18 33.04 22.43
C ARG A 809 -28.63 34.04 21.40
N ARG A 810 -27.52 34.71 21.71
CA ARG A 810 -26.84 35.59 20.75
C ARG A 810 -26.13 34.80 19.66
N GLU A 811 -25.39 33.75 20.02
CA GLU A 811 -24.74 32.88 19.03
C GLU A 811 -25.76 32.30 18.03
N TRP A 812 -26.97 31.95 18.48
CA TRP A 812 -28.03 31.43 17.61
C TRP A 812 -28.67 32.50 16.71
N GLU A 813 -28.86 33.73 17.22
CA GLU A 813 -29.37 34.87 16.45
C GLU A 813 -28.34 35.33 15.39
N ASP A 814 -27.05 35.38 15.74
CA ASP A 814 -25.94 35.70 14.83
C ASP A 814 -25.71 34.60 13.77
N GLU A 815 -25.83 33.31 14.11
CA GLU A 815 -25.75 32.20 13.13
C GLU A 815 -26.92 32.21 12.14
N MET A 816 -28.13 32.60 12.57
CA MET A 816 -29.28 32.75 11.67
C MET A 816 -29.06 33.85 10.63
N VAL A 817 -28.63 35.04 11.07
CA VAL A 817 -28.38 36.18 10.16
C VAL A 817 -27.25 35.88 9.19
N ALA A 818 -26.19 35.20 9.65
CA ALA A 818 -25.10 34.76 8.78
C ALA A 818 -25.56 33.76 7.71
N ARG A 819 -26.51 32.87 8.03
CA ARG A 819 -27.08 31.92 7.05
C ARG A 819 -27.97 32.60 6.02
N GLU A 820 -28.86 33.50 6.43
CA GLU A 820 -29.74 34.22 5.49
C GLU A 820 -28.91 35.05 4.48
N LEU A 821 -27.86 35.74 4.95
CA LEU A 821 -26.95 36.49 4.07
C LEU A 821 -26.19 35.59 3.08
N VAL A 822 -25.80 34.38 3.48
CA VAL A 822 -25.14 33.41 2.58
C VAL A 822 -26.12 32.83 1.56
N GLU A 823 -27.35 32.51 1.96
CA GLU A 823 -28.38 32.02 1.03
C GLU A 823 -28.81 33.09 0.02
N GLU A 824 -28.92 34.35 0.43
CA GLU A 824 -29.24 35.47 -0.47
C GLU A 824 -28.09 35.80 -1.43
N PHE A 825 -26.83 35.67 -0.97
CA PHE A 825 -25.64 35.80 -1.82
C PHE A 825 -25.53 34.66 -2.85
N VAL A 826 -25.82 33.42 -2.47
CA VAL A 826 -25.84 32.28 -3.41
C VAL A 826 -26.94 32.44 -4.46
N ARG A 827 -28.17 32.82 -4.08
CA ARG A 827 -29.22 33.15 -5.06
C ARG A 827 -28.82 34.26 -6.01
N SER A 828 -28.16 35.30 -5.50
CA SER A 828 -27.67 36.42 -6.31
C SER A 828 -26.56 36.04 -7.30
N LEU A 829 -25.88 34.90 -7.09
CA LEU A 829 -24.93 34.33 -8.05
C LEU A 829 -25.63 33.38 -9.03
N GLU A 830 -26.62 32.60 -8.59
CA GLU A 830 -27.43 31.72 -9.45
C GLU A 830 -28.29 32.51 -10.46
N ASP A 831 -28.77 33.71 -10.11
CA ASP A 831 -29.47 34.64 -11.03
C ASP A 831 -28.52 35.37 -12.01
N LEU A 832 -27.19 35.16 -11.91
CA LEU A 832 -26.14 35.85 -12.65
C LEU A 832 -25.39 34.96 -13.66
N GLU A 833 -25.62 33.64 -13.61
CA GLU A 833 -25.05 32.60 -14.49
C GLU A 833 -25.95 32.26 -15.70
#